data_AF-A0A223HZZ1-F1
#
_entry.id   AF-A0A223HZZ1-F1
#
_cell.length_a   1.000
_cell.length_b   1.000
_cell.length_c   1.000
_cell.angle_alpha   90.00
_cell.angle_beta   90.00
_cell.angle_gamma   90.00
#
_symmetry.space_group_name_H-M   'P 1'
#
loop_
_entity.id
_entity.type
_entity.pdbx_description
1 polymer ?
#
loop_
_entity_poly.entity_id
_entity_poly.type
_entity_poly.pdbx_seq_one_letter_code
_entity_poly.pdbx_strand_id
1 'polypeptide(L)'
;MNINEIIEIKIKYEMGQLYNYLNEIENTYISSQITGENLVKFYNLNATNQYGHWRCVCPFHQGASNKTEFIFNDNEKSFTCFACKTSGTYLKFIALMQGFTSNALNEAKIFAAINFAHLNLTFNSISDYKEKIKRKVLKRYEATKSLNIKDYYDISILPRESSPQVNTVASKPDNSSVINEDKSSIEPSLKKNTELNIYTQAIEDAKNSILLHEILLNKEQFNSIDKLQDFMQKKYYISGDIIEKYGLIYFDRQSQSKLTHSNFYGLSDRVIFPFKDHKSGIVVGFHCRLVSYNKKGEEKSKQRAKYLNIVDYGELKTKDNRYQYYGLKSFSIGQFLFNLFEIKDNKVTKLWITEGVADCLKLISLGYINAVSPGQSNLTDEQINLLKDYFGCEIEVLLFFDNDNNNIGQCNSIQIAYKLWNSGFRNIKIVRTFPGQGKDLTDVAVAIQNDSQLQMLIDLWEKNAYVFSPASEEHLNVLLNSGYYTDSEVFSIDPRDIEEEIAKVKLLKKLGHQTDFDIKELKKIKNITSIVESNINISKDNTNSNIFEPASTTHITSPSRNEVELCKTDSSQNPECCFMNISDAQLYRLKQKFDKDTIKEIDEKCTREQIINMVGKIIGGIPFKLDEYLFPEKYSPSVLVDENFNPIIIEPEDIPF
;
A
#
# COMPACT_ATOMS: atom_id res chain seq x y z
N MET A 1 34.23 10.57 9.96
CA MET A 1 33.57 10.03 8.77
C MET A 1 34.63 9.67 7.75
N ASN A 2 34.60 8.47 7.17
CA ASN A 2 35.53 8.09 6.11
C ASN A 2 34.94 8.40 4.72
N ILE A 3 35.74 8.34 3.66
CA ILE A 3 35.27 8.68 2.30
C ILE A 3 34.17 7.73 1.79
N ASN A 4 34.19 6.46 2.20
CA ASN A 4 33.16 5.50 1.82
C ASN A 4 31.81 5.85 2.47
N GLU A 5 31.82 6.27 3.75
CA GLU A 5 30.61 6.76 4.45
C GLU A 5 30.04 8.02 3.76
N ILE A 6 30.88 8.94 3.31
CA ILE A 6 30.46 10.13 2.55
C ILE A 6 29.81 9.73 1.21
N ILE A 7 30.41 8.77 0.51
CA ILE A 7 29.87 8.23 -0.75
C ILE A 7 28.51 7.59 -0.51
N GLU A 8 28.36 6.76 0.52
CA GLU A 8 27.10 6.08 0.84
C GLU A 8 25.98 7.07 1.19
N ILE A 9 26.27 8.05 2.07
CA ILE A 9 25.31 9.09 2.43
C ILE A 9 24.91 9.91 1.21
N LYS A 10 25.88 10.29 0.37
CA LYS A 10 25.59 11.09 -0.83
C LYS A 10 24.80 10.30 -1.86
N ILE A 11 25.11 9.01 -2.07
CA ILE A 11 24.32 8.14 -2.95
C ILE A 11 22.89 8.01 -2.40
N LYS A 12 22.71 7.79 -1.10
CA LYS A 12 21.38 7.68 -0.47
C LYS A 12 20.54 8.94 -0.71
N TYR A 13 21.12 10.12 -0.49
CA TYR A 13 20.47 11.40 -0.76
C TYR A 13 20.10 11.57 -2.24
N GLU A 14 21.06 11.34 -3.16
CA GLU A 14 20.82 11.51 -4.60
C GLU A 14 19.84 10.47 -5.17
N MET A 15 19.69 9.30 -4.53
CA MET A 15 18.64 8.32 -4.89
C MET A 15 17.24 8.84 -4.59
N GLY A 16 17.04 9.52 -3.45
CA GLY A 16 15.78 10.19 -3.15
C GLY A 16 15.42 11.22 -4.22
N GLN A 17 16.40 12.06 -4.61
CA GLN A 17 16.21 13.06 -5.67
C GLN A 17 15.93 12.42 -7.03
N LEU A 18 16.62 11.32 -7.37
CA LEU A 18 16.39 10.59 -8.61
C LEU A 18 14.95 10.05 -8.68
N TYR A 19 14.44 9.46 -7.60
CA TYR A 19 13.08 8.91 -7.61
C TYR A 19 12.01 9.99 -7.74
N ASN A 20 12.20 11.14 -7.08
CA ASN A 20 11.33 12.29 -7.25
C ASN A 20 11.34 12.78 -8.71
N TYR A 21 12.52 12.96 -9.29
CA TYR A 21 12.68 13.36 -10.69
C TYR A 21 12.03 12.36 -11.66
N LEU A 22 12.23 11.05 -11.45
CA LEU A 22 11.63 10.01 -12.30
C LEU A 22 10.10 9.99 -12.23
N ASN A 23 9.51 10.29 -11.06
CA ASN A 23 8.05 10.41 -10.91
C ASN A 23 7.50 11.66 -11.60
N GLU A 24 8.25 12.76 -11.56
CA GLU A 24 7.88 14.02 -12.22
C GLU A 24 7.87 13.85 -13.74
N ILE A 25 8.93 13.27 -14.32
CA ILE A 25 9.01 13.08 -15.77
C ILE A 25 8.10 11.95 -16.28
N GLU A 26 7.68 11.02 -15.42
CA GLU A 26 6.76 9.94 -15.79
C GLU A 26 5.46 10.50 -16.39
N ASN A 27 4.81 11.40 -15.66
CA ASN A 27 3.54 11.96 -16.09
C ASN A 27 3.72 13.06 -17.16
N THR A 28 4.79 13.84 -17.04
CA THR A 28 5.00 15.03 -17.88
C THR A 28 5.57 14.70 -19.26
N TYR A 29 6.53 13.77 -19.35
CA TYR A 29 7.28 13.52 -20.58
C TYR A 29 7.19 12.07 -21.08
N ILE A 30 7.07 11.08 -20.20
CA ILE A 30 7.15 9.66 -20.58
C ILE A 30 5.78 9.11 -21.01
N SER A 31 4.74 9.32 -20.21
CA SER A 31 3.42 8.65 -20.38
C SER A 31 2.74 8.95 -21.72
N SER A 32 2.92 10.17 -22.25
CA SER A 32 2.40 10.57 -23.55
C SER A 32 3.12 9.87 -24.72
N GLN A 33 4.40 9.55 -24.55
CA GLN A 33 5.25 8.98 -25.61
C GLN A 33 5.21 7.44 -25.66
N ILE A 34 4.84 6.77 -24.56
CA ILE A 34 4.67 5.32 -24.57
C ILE A 34 3.25 4.97 -25.04
N THR A 35 3.15 4.52 -26.29
CA THR A 35 1.93 3.98 -26.91
C THR A 35 2.14 2.54 -27.36
N GLY A 36 1.06 1.79 -27.56
CA GLY A 36 1.10 0.43 -28.09
C GLY A 36 1.80 0.39 -29.45
N GLU A 37 1.58 1.40 -30.29
CA GLU A 37 2.28 1.55 -31.57
C GLU A 37 3.79 1.69 -31.38
N ASN A 38 4.22 2.58 -30.50
CA ASN A 38 5.64 2.84 -30.27
C ASN A 38 6.33 1.62 -29.65
N LEU A 39 5.66 0.92 -28.73
CA LEU A 39 6.16 -0.32 -28.13
C LEU A 39 6.28 -1.45 -29.16
N VAL A 40 5.28 -1.63 -30.01
CA VAL A 40 5.30 -2.62 -31.09
C VAL A 40 6.45 -2.36 -32.05
N LYS A 41 6.63 -1.10 -32.48
CA LYS A 41 7.72 -0.72 -33.39
C LYS A 41 9.09 -0.90 -32.74
N PHE A 42 9.25 -0.42 -31.51
CA PHE A 42 10.54 -0.46 -30.80
C PHE A 42 11.01 -1.90 -30.56
N TYR A 43 10.11 -2.79 -30.13
CA TYR A 43 10.43 -4.19 -29.87
C TYR A 43 10.27 -5.12 -31.08
N ASN A 44 9.98 -4.56 -32.25
CA ASN A 44 9.76 -5.30 -33.49
C ASN A 44 8.77 -6.47 -33.32
N LEU A 45 7.65 -6.21 -32.65
CA LEU A 45 6.64 -7.23 -32.35
C LEU A 45 5.79 -7.53 -33.58
N ASN A 46 5.49 -8.81 -33.80
CA ASN A 46 4.59 -9.25 -34.87
C ASN A 46 3.13 -8.92 -34.48
N ALA A 47 2.70 -7.71 -34.83
CA ALA A 47 1.46 -7.11 -34.36
C ALA A 47 0.55 -6.63 -35.50
N THR A 48 -0.75 -6.56 -35.22
CA THR A 48 -1.75 -5.92 -36.08
C THR A 48 -2.60 -4.96 -35.26
N ASN A 49 -3.04 -3.86 -35.87
CA ASN A 49 -4.00 -2.97 -35.25
C ASN A 49 -5.42 -3.45 -35.58
N GLN A 50 -6.18 -3.82 -34.56
CA GLN A 50 -7.56 -4.30 -34.69
C GLN A 50 -8.43 -3.71 -33.59
N TYR A 51 -9.61 -3.22 -33.98
CA TYR A 51 -10.59 -2.61 -33.05
C TYR A 51 -10.02 -1.45 -32.23
N GLY A 52 -9.10 -0.66 -32.81
CA GLY A 52 -8.48 0.47 -32.12
C GLY A 52 -7.39 0.08 -31.11
N HIS A 53 -6.94 -1.17 -31.11
CA HIS A 53 -5.90 -1.67 -30.22
C HIS A 53 -4.81 -2.39 -31.00
N TRP A 54 -3.56 -2.20 -30.58
CA TRP A 54 -2.45 -3.01 -31.07
C TRP A 54 -2.48 -4.39 -30.42
N ARG A 55 -2.46 -5.43 -31.23
CA ARG A 55 -2.46 -6.83 -30.78
C ARG A 55 -1.29 -7.57 -31.35
N CYS A 56 -0.66 -8.45 -30.57
CA CYS A 56 0.48 -9.23 -31.04
C CYS A 56 0.51 -10.65 -30.47
N VAL A 57 1.46 -11.45 -30.94
CA VAL A 57 1.84 -12.67 -30.23
C VAL A 57 2.44 -12.28 -28.87
N CYS A 58 2.02 -12.94 -27.80
CA CYS A 58 2.55 -12.62 -26.47
C CYS A 58 4.06 -12.89 -26.40
N PRO A 59 4.88 -11.91 -25.98
CA PRO A 59 6.33 -12.09 -25.88
C PRO A 59 6.77 -12.82 -24.60
N PHE A 60 5.85 -13.15 -23.69
CA PHE A 60 6.18 -13.59 -22.33
C PHE A 60 5.94 -15.07 -22.05
N HIS A 61 5.31 -15.83 -22.94
CA HIS A 61 5.09 -17.26 -22.75
C HIS A 61 5.50 -18.08 -23.96
N GLN A 62 5.95 -19.30 -23.71
CA GLN A 62 6.38 -20.24 -24.75
C GLN A 62 5.17 -20.83 -25.48
N GLY A 63 5.29 -21.04 -26.79
CA GLY A 63 4.20 -21.59 -27.62
C GLY A 63 3.14 -20.58 -28.06
N ALA A 64 3.35 -19.29 -27.83
CA ALA A 64 2.44 -18.25 -28.27
C ALA A 64 2.36 -18.21 -29.81
N SER A 65 1.17 -18.42 -30.38
CA SER A 65 0.94 -18.42 -31.83
C SER A 65 -0.20 -17.48 -32.26
N ASN A 66 -1.16 -17.23 -31.36
CA ASN A 66 -2.31 -16.39 -31.66
C ASN A 66 -2.00 -14.89 -31.46
N LYS A 67 -2.06 -14.12 -32.55
CA LYS A 67 -1.80 -12.67 -32.59
C LYS A 67 -2.87 -11.82 -31.90
N THR A 68 -4.00 -12.41 -31.51
CA THR A 68 -5.14 -11.69 -30.92
C THR A 68 -5.17 -11.73 -29.39
N GLU A 69 -4.32 -12.55 -28.76
CA GLU A 69 -4.32 -12.82 -27.31
C GLU A 69 -3.60 -11.77 -26.49
N PHE A 70 -2.61 -11.06 -27.05
CA PHE A 70 -1.90 -9.99 -26.37
C PHE A 70 -2.36 -8.65 -26.88
N ILE A 71 -2.86 -7.78 -26.00
CA ILE A 71 -3.45 -6.50 -26.36
C ILE A 71 -2.74 -5.36 -25.62
N PHE A 72 -2.43 -4.30 -26.36
CA PHE A 72 -2.06 -2.99 -25.83
C PHE A 72 -3.29 -2.07 -25.82
N ASN A 73 -3.63 -1.53 -24.66
CA ASN A 73 -4.72 -0.59 -24.44
C ASN A 73 -4.17 0.81 -24.15
N ASP A 74 -4.13 1.65 -25.18
CA ASP A 74 -3.60 3.02 -25.07
C ASP A 74 -4.45 3.94 -24.18
N ASN A 75 -5.75 3.67 -24.05
CA ASN A 75 -6.64 4.44 -23.20
C ASN A 75 -6.35 4.21 -21.71
N GLU A 76 -6.01 2.98 -21.34
CA GLU A 76 -5.67 2.59 -19.97
C GLU A 76 -4.15 2.58 -19.72
N LYS A 77 -3.34 2.86 -20.76
CA LYS A 77 -1.87 2.75 -20.75
C LYS A 77 -1.38 1.41 -20.20
N SER A 78 -2.08 0.34 -20.59
CA SER A 78 -1.94 -1.00 -20.05
C SER A 78 -1.85 -2.07 -21.13
N PHE A 79 -1.29 -3.22 -20.80
CA PHE A 79 -1.30 -4.40 -21.67
C PHE A 79 -1.90 -5.60 -20.93
N THR A 80 -2.44 -6.56 -21.67
CA THR A 80 -2.92 -7.83 -21.12
C THR A 80 -2.78 -8.96 -22.13
N CYS A 81 -2.34 -10.13 -21.65
CA CYS A 81 -2.43 -11.39 -22.38
C CYS A 81 -3.61 -12.22 -21.86
N PHE A 82 -4.53 -12.61 -22.74
CA PHE A 82 -5.69 -13.43 -22.39
C PHE A 82 -5.34 -14.91 -22.18
N ALA A 83 -4.25 -15.40 -22.80
CA ALA A 83 -3.73 -16.75 -22.61
C ALA A 83 -3.00 -16.91 -21.25
N CYS A 84 -1.85 -16.25 -21.07
CA CYS A 84 -1.02 -16.43 -19.86
C CYS A 84 -1.38 -15.50 -18.69
N LYS A 85 -2.37 -14.62 -18.86
CA LYS A 85 -2.85 -13.64 -17.87
C LYS A 85 -1.82 -12.58 -17.44
N THR A 86 -0.63 -12.53 -18.05
CA THR A 86 0.33 -11.45 -17.82
C THR A 86 -0.27 -10.12 -18.25
N SER A 87 -0.35 -9.18 -17.30
CA SER A 87 -0.89 -7.84 -17.52
C SER A 87 -0.14 -6.78 -16.70
N GLY A 88 -0.31 -5.52 -17.07
CA GLY A 88 0.38 -4.42 -16.40
C GLY A 88 0.28 -3.09 -17.12
N THR A 89 0.92 -2.06 -16.54
CA THR A 89 1.17 -0.80 -17.23
C THR A 89 2.20 -0.97 -18.35
N TYR A 90 2.30 0.00 -19.24
CA TYR A 90 3.37 0.01 -20.25
C TYR A 90 4.78 0.08 -19.67
N LEU A 91 4.99 0.73 -18.52
CA LEU A 91 6.28 0.67 -17.83
C LEU A 91 6.58 -0.74 -17.30
N LYS A 92 5.57 -1.47 -16.82
CA LYS A 92 5.72 -2.89 -16.46
C LYS A 92 6.02 -3.75 -17.69
N PHE A 93 5.43 -3.43 -18.84
CA PHE A 93 5.78 -4.09 -20.11
C PHE A 93 7.26 -3.91 -20.45
N ILE A 94 7.76 -2.67 -20.43
CA ILE A 94 9.17 -2.34 -20.66
C ILE A 94 10.06 -3.08 -19.66
N ALA A 95 9.71 -3.07 -18.37
CA ALA A 95 10.47 -3.78 -17.34
C ALA A 95 10.61 -5.28 -17.63
N LEU A 96 9.52 -5.93 -18.06
CA LEU A 96 9.53 -7.35 -18.44
C LEU A 96 10.35 -7.59 -19.71
N MET A 97 10.20 -6.75 -20.74
CA MET A 97 10.95 -6.86 -22.00
C MET A 97 12.45 -6.62 -21.83
N GLN A 98 12.85 -5.77 -20.88
CA GLN A 98 14.26 -5.50 -20.55
C GLN A 98 14.84 -6.46 -19.51
N GLY A 99 14.02 -7.34 -18.92
CA GLY A 99 14.47 -8.27 -17.88
C GLY A 99 14.87 -7.58 -16.57
N PHE A 100 14.35 -6.40 -16.28
CA PHE A 100 14.68 -5.68 -15.05
C PHE A 100 14.10 -6.41 -13.82
N THR A 101 14.96 -6.69 -12.83
CA THR A 101 14.58 -7.50 -11.66
C THR A 101 14.55 -6.71 -10.36
N SER A 102 15.42 -5.72 -10.21
CA SER A 102 15.55 -4.85 -9.04
C SER A 102 15.26 -3.41 -9.43
N ASN A 103 14.45 -2.69 -8.64
CA ASN A 103 13.98 -1.34 -9.00
C ASN A 103 13.37 -1.27 -10.41
N ALA A 104 12.71 -2.36 -10.84
CA ALA A 104 12.37 -2.62 -12.23
C ALA A 104 11.54 -1.50 -12.88
N LEU A 105 10.65 -0.86 -12.13
CA LEU A 105 9.85 0.25 -12.62
C LEU A 105 10.68 1.53 -12.83
N ASN A 106 11.60 1.85 -11.93
CA ASN A 106 12.46 3.02 -12.05
C ASN A 106 13.52 2.84 -13.15
N GLU A 107 14.05 1.62 -13.32
CA GLU A 107 14.89 1.29 -14.48
C GLU A 107 14.10 1.41 -15.78
N ALA A 108 12.84 0.94 -15.80
CA ALA A 108 11.95 1.14 -16.95
C ALA A 108 11.66 2.61 -17.23
N LYS A 109 11.55 3.48 -16.22
CA LYS A 109 11.40 4.93 -16.39
C LYS A 109 12.65 5.57 -17.01
N ILE A 110 13.85 5.21 -16.55
CA ILE A 110 15.11 5.70 -17.15
C ILE A 110 15.21 5.24 -18.61
N PHE A 111 14.94 3.96 -18.86
CA PHE A 111 14.91 3.40 -20.21
C PHE A 111 13.90 4.14 -21.09
N ALA A 112 12.70 4.38 -20.56
CA ALA A 112 11.64 5.05 -21.31
C ALA A 112 11.94 6.52 -21.60
N ALA A 113 12.51 7.23 -20.62
CA ALA A 113 12.96 8.60 -20.76
C ALA A 113 13.94 8.75 -21.94
N ILE A 114 14.91 7.83 -22.06
CA ILE A 114 15.96 7.90 -23.09
C ILE A 114 15.41 7.46 -24.46
N ASN A 115 14.70 6.33 -24.50
CA ASN A 115 14.38 5.65 -25.77
C ASN A 115 13.05 6.08 -26.39
N PHE A 116 12.09 6.54 -25.58
CA PHE A 116 10.76 6.96 -26.07
C PHE A 116 10.53 8.46 -25.92
N ALA A 117 10.97 9.06 -24.81
CA ALA A 117 10.84 10.51 -24.60
C ALA A 117 12.08 11.31 -25.06
N HIS A 118 13.14 10.63 -25.51
CA HIS A 118 14.38 11.24 -26.01
C HIS A 118 15.03 12.25 -25.06
N LEU A 119 14.85 12.07 -23.75
CA LEU A 119 15.48 12.90 -22.73
C LEU A 119 16.98 12.60 -22.66
N ASN A 120 17.79 13.65 -22.70
CA ASN A 120 19.24 13.56 -22.58
C ASN A 120 19.67 13.38 -21.12
N LEU A 121 19.45 12.19 -20.59
CA LEU A 121 19.96 11.81 -19.28
C LEU A 121 21.46 11.51 -19.40
N THR A 122 22.26 12.10 -18.52
CA THR A 122 23.70 11.81 -18.45
C THR A 122 24.00 10.43 -17.86
N PHE A 123 23.00 9.58 -17.66
CA PHE A 123 23.07 8.22 -17.10
C PHE A 123 22.00 7.33 -17.73
N ASN A 124 22.22 6.02 -17.75
CA ASN A 124 21.35 5.06 -18.45
C ASN A 124 20.73 3.97 -17.56
N SER A 125 21.11 3.91 -16.29
CA SER A 125 20.57 3.00 -15.28
C SER A 125 20.77 3.57 -13.88
N ILE A 126 20.11 2.98 -12.88
CA ILE A 126 20.34 3.36 -11.47
C ILE A 126 21.78 3.03 -11.06
N SER A 127 22.32 1.90 -11.54
CA SER A 127 23.71 1.52 -11.27
C SER A 127 24.70 2.54 -11.84
N ASP A 128 24.50 2.95 -13.10
CA ASP A 128 25.33 3.98 -13.74
C ASP A 128 25.21 5.34 -13.03
N TYR A 129 24.00 5.70 -12.60
CA TYR A 129 23.78 6.91 -11.80
C TYR A 129 24.60 6.89 -10.49
N LYS A 130 24.52 5.79 -9.72
CA LYS A 130 25.27 5.63 -8.47
C LYS A 130 26.78 5.71 -8.69
N GLU A 131 27.29 5.05 -9.74
CA GLU A 131 28.71 5.06 -10.06
C GLU A 131 29.20 6.46 -10.48
N LYS A 132 28.38 7.22 -11.21
CA LYS A 132 28.70 8.60 -11.59
C LYS A 132 28.72 9.55 -10.40
N ILE A 133 27.81 9.39 -9.43
CA ILE A 133 27.86 10.12 -8.17
C ILE A 133 29.12 9.76 -7.39
N LYS A 134 29.41 8.46 -7.22
CA LYS A 134 30.62 7.98 -6.54
C LYS A 134 31.89 8.57 -7.13
N ARG A 135 32.02 8.57 -8.46
CA ARG A 135 33.16 9.16 -9.16
C ARG A 135 33.28 10.67 -8.94
N LYS A 136 32.16 11.41 -8.91
CA LYS A 136 32.18 12.86 -8.60
C LYS A 136 32.62 13.12 -7.16
N VAL A 137 32.16 12.32 -6.21
CA VAL A 137 32.55 12.41 -4.79
C VAL A 137 34.04 12.09 -4.62
N LEU A 138 34.54 11.01 -5.23
CA LEU A 138 35.96 10.65 -5.19
C LEU A 138 36.85 11.73 -5.81
N LYS A 139 36.47 12.26 -6.97
CA LYS A 139 37.20 13.36 -7.62
C LYS A 139 37.27 14.62 -6.75
N ARG A 140 36.17 14.96 -6.05
CA ARG A 140 36.10 16.07 -5.10
C ARG A 140 37.04 15.82 -3.93
N TYR A 141 36.99 14.62 -3.34
CA TYR A 141 37.84 14.23 -2.23
C TYR A 141 39.32 14.23 -2.59
N GLU A 142 39.69 13.76 -3.79
CA GLU A 142 41.07 13.82 -4.26
C GLU A 142 41.61 15.25 -4.29
N ALA A 143 40.77 16.22 -4.67
CA ALA A 143 41.11 17.64 -4.77
C ALA A 143 41.10 18.36 -3.41
N THR A 144 40.15 18.08 -2.54
CA THR A 144 39.95 18.86 -1.29
C THR A 144 40.47 18.15 -0.04
N LYS A 145 40.63 16.82 -0.08
CA LYS A 145 40.86 15.95 1.08
C LYS A 145 39.84 16.14 2.22
N SER A 146 38.69 16.74 1.93
CA SER A 146 37.68 17.05 2.95
C SER A 146 36.90 15.79 3.34
N LEU A 147 36.77 15.56 4.64
CA LEU A 147 35.89 14.55 5.20
C LEU A 147 34.60 15.15 5.80
N ASN A 148 34.29 16.42 5.46
CA ASN A 148 33.05 17.07 5.83
C ASN A 148 31.99 16.83 4.75
N ILE A 149 30.88 16.18 5.12
CA ILE A 149 29.79 15.85 4.20
C ILE A 149 29.18 17.08 3.49
N LYS A 150 29.22 18.26 4.13
CA LYS A 150 28.66 19.52 3.57
C LYS A 150 29.36 19.94 2.27
N ASP A 151 30.62 19.58 2.10
CA ASP A 151 31.43 19.95 0.92
C ASP A 151 31.06 19.14 -0.33
N TYR A 152 30.12 18.20 -0.20
CA TYR A 152 29.64 17.31 -1.25
C TYR A 152 28.16 17.54 -1.62
N TYR A 153 27.45 18.42 -0.92
CA TYR A 153 26.00 18.63 -1.10
C TYR A 153 25.63 19.09 -2.51
N ASP A 154 26.46 19.92 -3.13
CA ASP A 154 26.28 20.47 -4.47
C ASP A 154 26.42 19.44 -5.61
N ILE A 155 26.97 18.24 -5.34
CA ILE A 155 27.13 17.19 -6.34
C ILE A 155 25.74 16.69 -6.72
N SER A 156 25.31 16.99 -7.95
CA SER A 156 24.23 16.25 -8.60
C SER A 156 24.58 15.97 -10.05
N ILE A 157 23.95 14.94 -10.61
CA ILE A 157 24.03 14.59 -12.04
C ILE A 157 22.65 14.56 -12.69
N LEU A 158 21.60 14.91 -11.94
CA LEU A 158 20.29 15.15 -12.52
C LEU A 158 20.36 16.41 -13.41
N PRO A 159 19.61 16.44 -14.51
CA PRO A 159 19.47 17.66 -15.30
C PRO A 159 18.95 18.77 -14.38
N ARG A 160 19.69 19.88 -14.26
CA ARG A 160 19.10 21.11 -13.71
C ARG A 160 18.09 21.60 -14.74
N GLU A 161 16.99 22.19 -14.30
CA GLU A 161 16.08 22.95 -15.17
C GLU A 161 16.88 24.05 -15.87
N SER A 162 17.42 23.73 -17.04
CA SER A 162 17.90 24.73 -17.98
C SER A 162 16.69 25.17 -18.76
N SER A 163 16.31 26.43 -18.56
CA SER A 163 15.63 27.28 -19.53
C SER A 163 15.87 26.85 -20.98
N PRO A 164 14.85 26.91 -21.85
CA PRO A 164 14.93 26.39 -23.22
C PRO A 164 16.14 26.97 -23.93
N GLN A 165 16.94 26.08 -24.53
CA GLN A 165 18.10 26.44 -25.32
C GLN A 165 17.66 27.37 -26.46
N VAL A 166 18.07 28.63 -26.35
CA VAL A 166 18.10 29.58 -27.47
C VAL A 166 19.15 29.07 -28.45
N ASN A 167 18.74 28.92 -29.70
CA ASN A 167 19.60 28.60 -30.84
C ASN A 167 20.87 29.48 -30.84
N THR A 168 22.03 28.86 -30.64
CA THR A 168 23.31 29.51 -30.89
C THR A 168 23.54 29.58 -32.41
N VAL A 169 23.28 30.74 -33.00
CA VAL A 169 23.84 31.13 -34.29
C VAL A 169 25.13 31.92 -34.04
N ALA A 170 26.09 31.67 -34.92
CA ALA A 170 27.49 32.07 -34.92
C ALA A 170 27.83 33.53 -34.53
N SER A 171 28.90 33.62 -33.75
CA SER A 171 29.98 34.63 -33.70
C SER A 171 29.89 35.92 -34.53
N LYS A 172 30.11 37.07 -33.86
CA LYS A 172 31.37 37.86 -33.92
C LYS A 172 31.37 39.04 -32.92
N PRO A 173 32.55 39.56 -32.51
CA PRO A 173 32.71 40.59 -31.49
C PRO A 173 32.80 42.02 -32.08
N ASP A 174 32.49 43.05 -31.29
CA ASP A 174 33.35 44.23 -31.07
C ASP A 174 32.69 45.39 -30.29
N ASN A 175 33.50 45.91 -29.36
CA ASN A 175 33.74 47.31 -28.96
C ASN A 175 32.67 48.23 -28.33
N SER A 176 33.06 48.76 -27.15
CA SER A 176 32.97 50.16 -26.68
C SER A 176 31.56 50.72 -26.37
N SER A 177 31.28 51.68 -25.48
CA SER A 177 31.95 52.41 -24.38
C SER A 177 30.91 53.46 -23.88
N VAL A 178 31.04 53.91 -22.63
CA VAL A 178 30.55 55.21 -22.08
C VAL A 178 29.06 55.40 -21.68
N ILE A 179 28.84 55.43 -20.36
CA ILE A 179 28.22 56.46 -19.48
C ILE A 179 27.10 57.38 -20.03
N ASN A 180 25.93 57.39 -19.39
CA ASN A 180 25.34 58.59 -18.73
C ASN A 180 24.06 58.30 -17.91
N GLU A 181 23.97 59.00 -16.78
CA GLU A 181 22.91 59.05 -15.76
C GLU A 181 21.65 59.80 -16.25
N ASP A 182 20.44 59.40 -15.84
CA ASP A 182 19.64 60.17 -14.87
C ASP A 182 18.26 59.52 -14.50
N LYS A 183 18.07 59.45 -13.17
CA LYS A 183 16.86 59.41 -12.31
C LYS A 183 15.47 59.01 -12.86
N SER A 184 14.84 58.00 -12.23
CA SER A 184 13.84 58.22 -11.14
C SER A 184 13.10 56.92 -10.72
N SER A 185 12.61 56.95 -9.47
CA SER A 185 11.69 56.01 -8.77
C SER A 185 12.18 54.60 -8.42
N ILE A 186 12.38 54.43 -7.11
CA ILE A 186 12.63 53.18 -6.40
C ILE A 186 11.30 52.41 -6.28
N GLU A 187 11.16 51.31 -7.00
CA GLU A 187 10.38 50.14 -6.59
C GLU A 187 11.36 48.98 -6.39
N PRO A 188 11.44 48.33 -5.22
CA PRO A 188 12.16 47.08 -5.12
C PRO A 188 11.27 45.97 -5.67
N SER A 189 11.38 45.72 -6.98
CA SER A 189 10.91 44.48 -7.59
C SER A 189 11.74 43.31 -7.01
N LEU A 190 11.28 42.78 -5.88
CA LEU A 190 11.72 41.49 -5.36
C LEU A 190 11.17 40.40 -6.28
N LYS A 191 11.83 40.16 -7.42
CA LYS A 191 11.81 38.84 -8.05
C LYS A 191 12.66 37.90 -7.20
N LYS A 192 12.08 37.40 -6.12
CA LYS A 192 12.49 36.16 -5.47
C LYS A 192 11.72 35.02 -6.12
N ASN A 193 12.46 34.08 -6.70
CA ASN A 193 11.97 32.75 -7.07
C ASN A 193 11.13 32.20 -5.92
N THR A 194 9.81 32.12 -6.12
CA THR A 194 8.89 31.58 -5.13
C THR A 194 8.60 30.16 -5.58
N GLU A 195 9.23 29.18 -4.94
CA GLU A 195 8.63 27.84 -4.87
C GLU A 195 7.19 28.05 -4.37
N LEU A 196 6.22 27.70 -5.21
CA LEU A 196 4.81 27.93 -4.90
C LEU A 196 4.44 27.08 -3.67
N ASN A 197 4.25 27.73 -2.52
CA ASN A 197 3.84 27.06 -1.29
C ASN A 197 2.47 26.41 -1.51
N ILE A 198 2.43 25.08 -1.58
CA ILE A 198 1.22 24.27 -1.85
C ILE A 198 0.11 24.60 -0.85
N TYR A 199 0.45 24.87 0.42
CA TYR A 199 -0.50 25.29 1.44
C TYR A 199 -1.17 26.62 1.08
N THR A 200 -0.38 27.62 0.66
CA THR A 200 -0.89 28.93 0.24
C THR A 200 -1.73 28.80 -1.03
N GLN A 201 -1.32 27.96 -1.98
CA GLN A 201 -2.10 27.73 -3.20
C GLN A 201 -3.44 27.06 -2.89
N ALA A 202 -3.50 26.11 -1.96
CA ALA A 202 -4.76 25.47 -1.56
C ALA A 202 -5.74 26.46 -0.92
N ILE A 203 -5.24 27.43 -0.15
CA ILE A 203 -6.05 28.54 0.38
C ILE A 203 -6.60 29.41 -0.74
N GLU A 204 -5.76 29.77 -1.70
CA GLU A 204 -6.16 30.63 -2.82
C GLU A 204 -7.17 29.92 -3.73
N ASP A 205 -6.96 28.63 -3.98
CA ASP A 205 -7.89 27.77 -4.72
C ASP A 205 -9.27 27.73 -4.03
N ALA A 206 -9.29 27.62 -2.70
CA ALA A 206 -10.53 27.59 -1.95
C ALA A 206 -11.27 28.94 -1.96
N LYS A 207 -10.55 30.05 -1.86
CA LYS A 207 -11.14 31.39 -1.96
C LYS A 207 -11.79 31.65 -3.32
N ASN A 208 -11.22 31.09 -4.38
CA ASN A 208 -11.73 31.23 -5.74
C ASN A 208 -12.70 30.09 -6.15
N SER A 209 -12.97 29.14 -5.24
CA SER A 209 -13.78 27.96 -5.55
C SER A 209 -15.26 28.27 -5.64
N ILE A 210 -15.84 28.03 -6.81
CA ILE A 210 -17.30 28.19 -7.00
C ILE A 210 -18.03 27.11 -6.20
N LEU A 211 -17.62 25.85 -6.32
CA LEU A 211 -18.30 24.72 -5.69
C LEU A 211 -18.29 24.79 -4.15
N LEU A 212 -17.17 25.18 -3.53
CA LEU A 212 -17.12 25.33 -2.07
C LEU A 212 -18.09 26.43 -1.61
N HIS A 213 -18.02 27.61 -2.24
CA HIS A 213 -18.87 28.74 -1.87
C HIS A 213 -20.35 28.40 -2.02
N GLU A 214 -20.77 27.76 -3.10
CA GLU A 214 -22.16 27.36 -3.31
C GLU A 214 -22.66 26.42 -2.21
N ILE A 215 -21.89 25.37 -1.90
CA ILE A 215 -22.25 24.36 -0.91
C ILE A 215 -22.26 24.96 0.50
N LEU A 216 -21.31 25.84 0.83
CA LEU A 216 -21.19 26.43 2.16
C LEU A 216 -22.23 27.52 2.42
N LEU A 217 -22.47 28.43 1.46
CA LEU A 217 -23.43 29.53 1.61
C LEU A 217 -24.88 29.04 1.61
N ASN A 218 -25.19 27.99 0.83
CA ASN A 218 -26.53 27.45 0.72
C ASN A 218 -26.63 26.07 1.37
N LYS A 219 -25.97 25.88 2.52
CA LYS A 219 -25.89 24.58 3.20
C LYS A 219 -27.25 23.92 3.39
N GLU A 220 -28.27 24.70 3.77
CA GLU A 220 -29.65 24.20 3.96
C GLU A 220 -30.26 23.63 2.67
N GLN A 221 -29.91 24.16 1.51
CA GLN A 221 -30.41 23.73 0.21
C GLN A 221 -29.78 22.41 -0.26
N PHE A 222 -28.52 22.18 0.13
CA PHE A 222 -27.70 21.05 -0.33
C PHE A 222 -27.64 19.89 0.67
N ASN A 223 -27.84 20.17 1.97
CA ASN A 223 -27.69 19.20 3.04
C ASN A 223 -28.98 18.44 3.33
N SER A 224 -28.98 17.13 3.06
CA SER A 224 -30.03 16.23 3.52
C SER A 224 -29.79 15.85 4.99
N ILE A 225 -30.23 16.70 5.92
CA ILE A 225 -29.97 16.55 7.37
C ILE A 225 -30.41 15.19 7.91
N ASP A 226 -31.61 14.72 7.58
CA ASP A 226 -32.12 13.43 8.05
C ASP A 226 -31.24 12.26 7.58
N LYS A 227 -30.81 12.29 6.31
CA LYS A 227 -29.91 11.27 5.75
C LYS A 227 -28.51 11.34 6.37
N LEU A 228 -28.04 12.55 6.66
CA LEU A 228 -26.77 12.78 7.35
C LEU A 228 -26.81 12.16 8.74
N GLN A 229 -27.82 12.52 9.54
CA GLN A 229 -27.99 12.02 10.90
C GLN A 229 -28.15 10.49 10.91
N ASP A 230 -29.00 9.94 10.04
CA ASP A 230 -29.19 8.49 9.92
C ASP A 230 -27.89 7.75 9.59
N PHE A 231 -27.13 8.26 8.61
CA PHE A 231 -25.86 7.65 8.23
C PHE A 231 -24.81 7.75 9.33
N MET A 232 -24.64 8.93 9.93
CA MET A 232 -23.63 9.16 10.97
C MET A 232 -23.93 8.32 12.22
N GLN A 233 -25.21 8.21 12.60
CA GLN A 233 -25.64 7.38 13.72
C GLN A 233 -25.42 5.88 13.43
N LYS A 234 -25.88 5.38 12.27
CA LYS A 234 -25.78 3.94 11.95
C LYS A 234 -24.35 3.48 11.67
N LYS A 235 -23.55 4.32 11.00
CA LYS A 235 -22.21 3.92 10.56
C LYS A 235 -21.11 4.24 11.57
N TYR A 236 -21.27 5.30 12.38
CA TYR A 236 -20.23 5.73 13.32
C TYR A 236 -20.70 5.92 14.77
N TYR A 237 -22.00 5.80 15.03
CA TYR A 237 -22.56 6.08 16.36
C TYR A 237 -22.21 7.50 16.85
N ILE A 238 -22.39 8.49 15.96
CA ILE A 238 -22.15 9.92 16.22
C ILE A 238 -23.48 10.68 16.13
N SER A 239 -23.77 11.50 17.15
CA SER A 239 -24.99 12.29 17.30
C SER A 239 -24.89 13.73 16.73
N GLY A 240 -26.02 14.45 16.75
CA GLY A 240 -26.24 15.72 16.05
C GLY A 240 -25.30 16.88 16.39
N ASP A 241 -24.94 17.07 17.66
CA ASP A 241 -24.15 18.25 18.09
C ASP A 241 -22.79 18.33 17.39
N ILE A 242 -22.14 17.18 17.21
CA ILE A 242 -20.86 17.07 16.49
C ILE A 242 -21.05 17.32 15.00
N ILE A 243 -22.14 16.83 14.41
CA ILE A 243 -22.47 17.03 12.99
C ILE A 243 -22.64 18.51 12.69
N GLU A 244 -23.37 19.24 13.54
CA GLU A 244 -23.59 20.67 13.41
C GLU A 244 -22.31 21.47 13.61
N LYS A 245 -21.58 21.22 14.72
CA LYS A 245 -20.33 21.90 15.06
C LYS A 245 -19.28 21.84 13.95
N TYR A 246 -19.09 20.67 13.35
CA TYR A 246 -18.10 20.47 12.28
C TYR A 246 -18.64 20.77 10.88
N GLY A 247 -19.89 21.23 10.79
CA GLY A 247 -20.45 21.68 9.53
C GLY A 247 -20.63 20.55 8.51
N LEU A 248 -20.83 19.30 8.94
CA LEU A 248 -20.94 18.16 8.04
C LEU A 248 -22.18 18.29 7.14
N ILE A 249 -22.10 17.72 5.94
CA ILE A 249 -23.15 17.81 4.92
C ILE A 249 -23.36 16.43 4.29
N TYR A 250 -24.61 16.02 4.09
CA TYR A 250 -24.95 14.95 3.15
C TYR A 250 -25.33 15.58 1.82
N PHE A 251 -24.50 15.37 0.79
CA PHE A 251 -24.74 15.89 -0.55
C PHE A 251 -25.54 14.87 -1.37
N ASP A 252 -26.84 15.11 -1.52
CA ASP A 252 -27.75 14.25 -2.27
C ASP A 252 -27.55 14.38 -3.78
N ARG A 253 -27.73 13.29 -4.52
CA ARG A 253 -27.81 13.33 -5.98
C ARG A 253 -28.85 14.32 -6.48
N GLN A 254 -29.99 14.46 -5.81
CA GLN A 254 -31.03 15.41 -6.22
C GLN A 254 -30.58 16.87 -6.07
N SER A 255 -29.65 17.15 -5.17
CA SER A 255 -29.12 18.49 -4.95
C SER A 255 -28.14 18.92 -6.05
N GLN A 256 -27.60 17.98 -6.82
CA GLN A 256 -26.63 18.27 -7.88
C GLN A 256 -27.19 19.16 -9.00
N SER A 257 -28.48 19.04 -9.32
CA SER A 257 -29.11 19.88 -10.37
C SER A 257 -29.22 21.36 -9.98
N LYS A 258 -29.03 21.69 -8.69
CA LYS A 258 -29.15 23.04 -8.15
C LYS A 258 -27.82 23.83 -8.18
N LEU A 259 -26.70 23.16 -8.50
CA LEU A 259 -25.39 23.80 -8.59
C LEU A 259 -25.20 24.54 -9.92
N THR A 260 -24.37 25.59 -9.94
CA THR A 260 -24.02 26.35 -11.16
C THR A 260 -23.52 25.42 -12.28
N HIS A 261 -22.69 24.45 -11.93
CA HIS A 261 -22.25 23.40 -12.83
C HIS A 261 -22.77 22.05 -12.33
N SER A 262 -23.88 21.59 -12.90
CA SER A 262 -24.54 20.34 -12.50
C SER A 262 -24.03 19.11 -13.25
N ASN A 263 -23.37 19.28 -14.40
CA ASN A 263 -22.83 18.21 -15.23
C ASN A 263 -21.44 17.75 -14.78
N PHE A 264 -21.35 17.08 -13.63
CA PHE A 264 -20.13 16.45 -13.14
C PHE A 264 -20.43 15.08 -12.51
N TYR A 265 -19.39 14.29 -12.20
CA TYR A 265 -19.56 12.95 -11.64
C TYR A 265 -18.79 12.80 -10.33
N GLY A 266 -19.33 11.99 -9.42
CA GLY A 266 -18.57 11.46 -8.29
C GLY A 266 -19.08 11.91 -6.92
N LEU A 267 -19.43 13.19 -6.75
CA LEU A 267 -19.77 13.79 -5.45
C LEU A 267 -21.11 13.35 -4.85
N SER A 268 -22.09 13.01 -5.68
CA SER A 268 -23.44 12.63 -5.24
C SER A 268 -23.44 11.51 -4.20
N ASP A 269 -24.40 11.53 -3.27
CA ASP A 269 -24.61 10.49 -2.26
C ASP A 269 -23.40 10.31 -1.32
N ARG A 270 -22.79 11.44 -0.94
CA ARG A 270 -21.64 11.49 -0.04
C ARG A 270 -21.87 12.33 1.19
N VAL A 271 -21.27 11.90 2.29
CA VAL A 271 -21.03 12.77 3.44
C VAL A 271 -19.75 13.57 3.20
N ILE A 272 -19.85 14.88 3.33
CA ILE A 272 -18.79 15.85 3.19
C ILE A 272 -18.27 16.23 4.58
N PHE A 273 -16.96 16.10 4.74
CA PHE A 273 -16.18 16.55 5.89
C PHE A 273 -15.36 17.79 5.46
N PRO A 274 -15.73 19.00 5.90
CA PRO A 274 -14.98 20.21 5.58
C PRO A 274 -13.62 20.26 6.28
N PHE A 275 -12.55 20.51 5.52
CA PHE A 275 -11.22 20.79 6.06
C PHE A 275 -11.00 22.29 6.14
N LYS A 276 -10.44 22.77 7.25
CA LYS A 276 -10.19 24.19 7.50
C LYS A 276 -8.70 24.52 7.44
N ASP A 277 -8.37 25.70 6.92
CA ASP A 277 -7.07 26.34 7.12
C ASP A 277 -6.81 26.53 8.63
N HIS A 278 -5.60 26.20 9.06
CA HIS A 278 -5.21 26.24 10.46
C HIS A 278 -5.05 27.66 11.01
N LYS A 279 -4.91 28.69 10.16
CA LYS A 279 -4.76 30.07 10.61
C LYS A 279 -6.10 30.80 10.70
N SER A 280 -6.79 30.92 9.58
CA SER A 280 -8.01 31.71 9.41
C SER A 280 -9.31 30.92 9.63
N GLY A 281 -9.27 29.58 9.58
CA GLY A 281 -10.45 28.74 9.78
C GLY A 281 -11.37 28.64 8.56
N ILE A 282 -11.03 29.27 7.43
CA ILE A 282 -11.75 29.10 6.18
C ILE A 282 -11.71 27.64 5.73
N VAL A 283 -12.79 27.17 5.11
CA VAL A 283 -12.82 25.82 4.53
C VAL A 283 -11.97 25.83 3.26
N VAL A 284 -10.97 24.95 3.22
CA VAL A 284 -10.00 24.83 2.12
C VAL A 284 -10.29 23.67 1.17
N GLY A 285 -11.21 22.78 1.55
CA GLY A 285 -11.58 21.64 0.75
C GLY A 285 -12.51 20.69 1.46
N PHE A 286 -13.03 19.72 0.70
CA PHE A 286 -13.98 18.72 1.15
C PHE A 286 -13.39 17.32 1.02
N HIS A 287 -13.41 16.58 2.12
CA HIS A 287 -13.19 15.13 2.13
C HIS A 287 -14.55 14.42 2.10
N CYS A 288 -14.83 13.62 1.08
CA CYS A 288 -16.19 13.19 0.75
C CYS A 288 -16.31 11.66 0.73
N ARG A 289 -17.07 11.09 1.67
CA ARG A 289 -17.28 9.64 1.79
C ARG A 289 -18.58 9.17 1.14
N LEU A 290 -18.49 8.16 0.29
CA LEU A 290 -19.65 7.47 -0.31
C LEU A 290 -20.48 6.75 0.75
N VAL A 291 -21.80 6.94 0.69
CA VAL A 291 -22.75 6.34 1.65
C VAL A 291 -23.19 4.95 1.20
N SER A 292 -23.49 4.77 -0.08
CA SER A 292 -23.95 3.49 -0.63
C SER A 292 -22.87 2.83 -1.49
N TYR A 293 -22.34 1.70 -1.01
CA TYR A 293 -21.64 0.74 -1.86
C TYR A 293 -22.71 -0.17 -2.52
N ASN A 294 -22.62 -0.39 -3.83
CA ASN A 294 -23.56 -1.23 -4.58
C ASN A 294 -23.87 -2.52 -3.80
N LYS A 295 -25.16 -2.80 -3.61
CA LYS A 295 -25.62 -4.06 -3.01
C LYS A 295 -25.12 -5.21 -3.89
N LYS A 296 -24.69 -6.31 -3.27
CA LYS A 296 -24.41 -7.58 -3.96
C LYS A 296 -25.62 -7.90 -4.86
N GLY A 297 -25.45 -7.84 -6.19
CA GLY A 297 -26.50 -8.16 -7.16
C GLY A 297 -26.70 -7.13 -8.27
N GLU A 298 -26.20 -5.89 -8.15
CA GLU A 298 -26.21 -4.96 -9.27
C GLU A 298 -24.96 -5.15 -10.15
N GLU A 299 -25.19 -5.26 -11.45
CA GLU A 299 -24.16 -5.39 -12.49
C GLU A 299 -23.03 -4.36 -12.31
N LYS A 300 -21.83 -4.75 -12.78
CA LYS A 300 -20.52 -4.07 -12.76
C LYS A 300 -20.55 -2.59 -13.24
N SER A 301 -21.33 -1.74 -12.60
CA SER A 301 -21.41 -0.31 -12.84
C SER A 301 -20.24 0.36 -12.14
N LYS A 302 -19.35 0.95 -12.95
CA LYS A 302 -18.21 1.84 -12.63
C LYS A 302 -17.90 1.97 -11.13
N GLN A 303 -16.84 1.31 -10.66
CA GLN A 303 -16.32 1.45 -9.28
C GLN A 303 -16.21 2.94 -8.92
N ARG A 304 -17.11 3.42 -8.05
CA ARG A 304 -17.04 4.76 -7.47
C ARG A 304 -16.04 4.71 -6.30
N ALA A 305 -15.11 5.66 -6.25
CA ALA A 305 -14.15 5.72 -5.15
C ALA A 305 -14.86 5.90 -3.80
N LYS A 306 -14.45 5.17 -2.76
CA LYS A 306 -15.01 5.30 -1.40
C LYS A 306 -14.89 6.74 -0.87
N TYR A 307 -13.76 7.37 -1.14
CA TYR A 307 -13.45 8.75 -0.74
C TYR A 307 -13.08 9.61 -1.95
N LEU A 308 -13.38 10.91 -1.87
CA LEU A 308 -12.94 11.93 -2.82
C LEU A 308 -12.49 13.17 -2.04
N ASN A 309 -11.40 13.81 -2.47
CA ASN A 309 -10.95 15.08 -1.92
C ASN A 309 -11.15 16.15 -2.99
N ILE A 310 -11.98 17.17 -2.72
CA ILE A 310 -12.44 18.11 -3.74
C ILE A 310 -12.29 19.55 -3.22
N VAL A 311 -11.79 20.43 -4.07
CA VAL A 311 -11.78 21.88 -3.83
C VAL A 311 -12.68 22.63 -4.80
N ASP A 312 -12.80 22.23 -6.07
CA ASP A 312 -13.69 22.91 -7.02
C ASP A 312 -14.03 22.02 -8.22
N TYR A 313 -14.77 22.56 -9.18
CA TYR A 313 -14.86 22.03 -10.54
C TYR A 313 -13.48 22.03 -11.22
N GLY A 314 -13.20 20.95 -11.93
CA GLY A 314 -12.04 20.84 -12.81
C GLY A 314 -12.38 21.26 -14.24
N GLU A 315 -11.46 20.96 -15.17
CA GLU A 315 -11.64 21.29 -16.58
C GLU A 315 -12.90 20.66 -17.20
N LEU A 316 -13.52 21.39 -18.13
CA LEU A 316 -14.63 20.89 -18.94
C LEU A 316 -14.11 19.84 -19.93
N LYS A 317 -14.64 18.63 -19.83
CA LYS A 317 -14.29 17.47 -20.66
C LYS A 317 -15.46 17.11 -21.57
N THR A 318 -15.14 16.61 -22.77
CA THR A 318 -16.14 16.13 -23.74
C THR A 318 -15.96 14.63 -23.94
N LYS A 319 -17.06 13.86 -23.85
CA LYS A 319 -17.09 12.43 -24.19
C LYS A 319 -17.26 12.23 -25.70
N ASP A 320 -16.97 11.02 -26.17
CA ASP A 320 -17.15 10.62 -27.58
C ASP A 320 -18.57 10.87 -28.12
N ASN A 321 -19.57 10.76 -27.24
CA ASN A 321 -20.98 11.06 -27.56
C ASN A 321 -21.31 12.57 -27.53
N ARG A 322 -20.30 13.45 -27.52
CA ARG A 322 -20.39 14.92 -27.40
C ARG A 322 -20.97 15.44 -26.09
N TYR A 323 -21.18 14.57 -25.09
CA TYR A 323 -21.61 15.01 -23.76
C TYR A 323 -20.48 15.74 -23.03
N GLN A 324 -20.73 16.97 -22.60
CA GLN A 324 -19.77 17.78 -21.86
C GLN A 324 -19.99 17.66 -20.35
N TYR A 325 -18.91 17.55 -19.59
CA TYR A 325 -18.96 17.45 -18.12
C TYR A 325 -17.71 18.07 -17.48
N TYR A 326 -17.86 18.65 -16.30
CA TYR A 326 -16.73 19.16 -15.53
C TYR A 326 -16.02 18.00 -14.83
N GLY A 327 -14.69 18.03 -14.85
CA GLY A 327 -13.87 17.27 -13.92
C GLY A 327 -14.06 17.77 -12.49
N LEU A 328 -13.34 17.15 -11.55
CA LEU A 328 -13.22 17.67 -10.18
C LEU A 328 -11.78 18.08 -9.95
N LYS A 329 -11.58 19.28 -9.39
CA LYS A 329 -10.30 19.77 -8.91
C LYS A 329 -10.05 19.19 -7.52
N SER A 330 -8.95 18.45 -7.38
CA SER A 330 -8.62 17.75 -6.14
C SER A 330 -8.15 18.71 -5.06
N PHE A 331 -8.57 18.45 -3.82
CA PHE A 331 -8.05 19.12 -2.63
C PHE A 331 -6.76 18.45 -2.15
N SER A 332 -5.71 19.24 -1.91
CA SER A 332 -4.41 18.80 -1.37
C SER A 332 -4.49 18.48 0.13
N ILE A 333 -5.25 17.44 0.49
CA ILE A 333 -5.51 17.04 1.88
C ILE A 333 -4.22 16.81 2.69
N GLY A 334 -3.14 16.37 2.04
CA GLY A 334 -1.84 16.16 2.68
C GLY A 334 -1.16 17.43 3.22
N GLN A 335 -1.74 18.60 3.00
CA GLN A 335 -1.26 19.87 3.57
C GLN A 335 -2.03 20.28 4.84
N PHE A 336 -3.09 19.54 5.20
CA PHE A 336 -4.01 19.94 6.27
C PHE A 336 -4.32 18.78 7.21
N LEU A 337 -4.57 19.09 8.47
CA LEU A 337 -5.08 18.15 9.47
C LEU A 337 -6.51 18.52 9.88
N PHE A 338 -7.41 17.55 9.82
CA PHE A 338 -8.76 17.71 10.34
C PHE A 338 -8.71 18.03 11.84
N ASN A 339 -9.59 18.91 12.30
CA ASN A 339 -9.69 19.40 13.68
C ASN A 339 -8.51 20.24 14.20
N LEU A 340 -7.38 20.36 13.49
CA LEU A 340 -6.23 21.13 13.97
C LEU A 340 -6.57 22.61 14.24
N PHE A 341 -7.40 23.24 13.40
CA PHE A 341 -7.85 24.62 13.62
C PHE A 341 -8.58 24.80 14.97
N GLU A 342 -9.37 23.82 15.38
CA GLU A 342 -10.19 23.90 16.61
C GLU A 342 -9.35 23.74 17.88
N ILE A 343 -8.17 23.12 17.78
CA ILE A 343 -7.33 22.79 18.94
C ILE A 343 -5.99 23.52 18.97
N LYS A 344 -5.67 24.31 17.93
CA LYS A 344 -4.36 24.96 17.76
C LYS A 344 -3.97 25.87 18.93
N ASP A 345 -4.97 26.48 19.59
CA ASP A 345 -4.78 27.41 20.70
C ASP A 345 -4.91 26.71 22.07
N ASN A 346 -5.22 25.41 22.07
CA ASN A 346 -5.29 24.63 23.30
C ASN A 346 -3.88 24.34 23.83
N LYS A 347 -3.76 24.24 25.15
CA LYS A 347 -2.58 23.64 25.77
C LYS A 347 -2.62 22.12 25.60
N VAL A 348 -2.15 21.64 24.46
CA VAL A 348 -2.10 20.22 24.13
C VAL A 348 -0.88 19.58 24.80
N THR A 349 -1.11 18.67 25.74
CA THR A 349 -0.06 17.80 26.32
C THR A 349 -0.10 16.38 25.78
N LYS A 350 -1.27 15.98 25.26
CA LYS A 350 -1.58 14.67 24.70
C LYS A 350 -2.45 14.88 23.46
N LEU A 351 -2.08 14.24 22.36
CA LEU A 351 -2.71 14.36 21.05
C LEU A 351 -3.03 12.98 20.48
N TRP A 352 -4.30 12.75 20.15
CA TRP A 352 -4.73 11.58 19.40
C TRP A 352 -4.61 11.83 17.90
N ILE A 353 -4.07 10.87 17.16
CA ILE A 353 -4.03 10.88 15.69
C ILE A 353 -4.70 9.61 15.18
N THR A 354 -5.80 9.78 14.45
CA THR A 354 -6.58 8.66 13.90
C THR A 354 -6.45 8.57 12.38
N GLU A 355 -6.64 7.36 11.82
CA GLU A 355 -6.60 7.17 10.36
C GLU A 355 -7.71 7.96 9.66
N GLY A 356 -8.95 7.78 10.11
CA GLY A 356 -10.14 8.40 9.54
C GLY A 356 -10.64 9.62 10.31
N VAL A 357 -11.30 10.53 9.59
CA VAL A 357 -12.02 11.68 10.17
C VAL A 357 -13.15 11.24 11.09
N ALA A 358 -13.81 10.11 10.80
CA ALA A 358 -14.92 9.60 11.61
C ALA A 358 -14.46 9.17 13.00
N ASP A 359 -13.33 8.47 13.12
CA ASP A 359 -12.75 8.10 14.42
C ASP A 359 -12.32 9.33 15.22
N CYS A 360 -11.73 10.33 14.54
CA CYS A 360 -11.40 11.62 15.15
C CYS A 360 -12.66 12.29 15.74
N LEU A 361 -13.75 12.35 14.96
CA LEU A 361 -15.02 12.92 15.43
C LEU A 361 -15.62 12.11 16.57
N LYS A 362 -15.50 10.79 16.57
CA LYS A 362 -15.99 9.95 17.66
C LYS A 362 -15.18 10.16 18.95
N LEU A 363 -13.86 10.30 18.87
CA LEU A 363 -13.05 10.69 20.03
C LEU A 363 -13.50 12.04 20.62
N ILE A 364 -13.71 13.03 19.75
CA ILE A 364 -14.16 14.37 20.15
C ILE A 364 -15.54 14.30 20.80
N SER A 365 -16.47 13.48 20.27
CA SER A 365 -17.81 13.31 20.85
C SER A 365 -17.77 12.73 22.26
N LEU A 366 -16.71 11.99 22.60
CA LEU A 366 -16.49 11.40 23.92
C LEU A 366 -15.65 12.29 24.85
N GLY A 367 -15.32 13.52 24.44
CA GLY A 367 -14.56 14.47 25.25
C GLY A 367 -13.04 14.42 25.06
N TYR A 368 -12.51 13.53 24.21
CA TYR A 368 -11.09 13.53 23.82
C TYR A 368 -10.87 14.59 22.73
N ILE A 369 -11.00 15.86 23.11
CA ILE A 369 -11.03 17.00 22.16
C ILE A 369 -9.73 17.19 21.39
N ASN A 370 -8.58 16.83 21.98
CA ASN A 370 -7.26 16.93 21.36
C ASN A 370 -7.02 15.71 20.46
N ALA A 371 -7.77 15.65 19.36
CA ALA A 371 -7.65 14.63 18.33
C ALA A 371 -7.54 15.29 16.96
N VAL A 372 -6.74 14.72 16.06
CA VAL A 372 -6.62 15.15 14.66
C VAL A 372 -6.65 13.95 13.73
N SER A 373 -6.98 14.18 12.46
CA SER A 373 -6.87 13.15 11.43
C SER A 373 -6.32 13.73 10.13
N PRO A 374 -5.40 13.02 9.44
CA PRO A 374 -4.99 13.37 8.09
C PRO A 374 -6.05 13.02 7.04
N GLY A 375 -7.11 12.27 7.39
CA GLY A 375 -8.16 11.83 6.46
C GLY A 375 -7.67 10.86 5.38
N GLN A 376 -6.53 10.22 5.61
CA GLN A 376 -5.86 9.28 4.72
C GLN A 376 -4.96 8.33 5.55
N SER A 377 -4.51 7.25 4.94
CA SER A 377 -3.79 6.16 5.62
C SER A 377 -2.32 6.47 6.00
N ASN A 378 -1.86 7.72 5.84
CA ASN A 378 -0.50 8.13 6.18
C ASN A 378 -0.47 9.58 6.67
N LEU A 379 0.57 9.93 7.42
CA LEU A 379 0.87 11.30 7.82
C LEU A 379 1.99 11.84 6.91
N THR A 380 1.75 12.98 6.27
CA THR A 380 2.76 13.65 5.42
C THR A 380 3.77 14.41 6.27
N ASP A 381 4.92 14.73 5.67
CA ASP A 381 5.95 15.51 6.36
C ASP A 381 5.45 16.93 6.67
N GLU A 382 4.61 17.51 5.80
CA GLU A 382 3.96 18.80 6.04
C GLU A 382 3.00 18.73 7.24
N GLN A 383 2.21 17.67 7.36
CA GLN A 383 1.33 17.46 8.51
C GLN A 383 2.14 17.27 9.81
N ILE A 384 3.26 16.57 9.77
CA ILE A 384 4.16 16.43 10.93
C ILE A 384 4.76 17.78 11.32
N ASN A 385 5.20 18.58 10.34
CA ASN A 385 5.72 19.92 10.58
C ASN A 385 4.64 20.83 11.20
N LEU A 386 3.38 20.75 10.75
CA LEU A 386 2.27 21.46 11.39
C LEU A 386 2.11 21.07 12.86
N LEU A 387 2.15 19.78 13.19
CA LEU A 387 2.07 19.33 14.59
C LEU A 387 3.22 19.90 15.42
N LYS A 388 4.43 19.90 14.87
CA LYS A 388 5.62 20.45 15.52
C LYS A 388 5.52 21.96 15.73
N ASP A 389 5.01 22.69 14.74
CA ASP A 389 4.86 24.14 14.81
C ASP A 389 3.82 24.58 15.84
N TYR A 390 2.68 23.87 15.93
CA TYR A 390 1.61 24.22 16.86
C TYR A 390 1.83 23.69 18.28
N PHE A 391 2.38 22.49 18.43
CA PHE A 391 2.42 21.80 19.73
C PHE A 391 3.83 21.44 20.22
N GLY A 392 4.84 21.55 19.36
CA GLY A 392 6.19 21.07 19.67
C GLY A 392 6.30 19.53 19.67
N CYS A 393 7.46 19.03 20.05
CA CYS A 393 7.77 17.58 20.04
C CYS A 393 7.64 16.90 21.42
N GLU A 394 7.37 17.67 22.48
CA GLU A 394 7.31 17.19 23.87
C GLU A 394 5.94 16.58 24.25
N ILE A 395 4.94 16.74 23.39
CA ILE A 395 3.61 16.18 23.61
C ILE A 395 3.62 14.66 23.53
N GLU A 396 2.68 14.03 24.25
CA GLU A 396 2.36 12.62 24.06
C GLU A 396 1.50 12.45 22.80
N VAL A 397 1.97 11.64 21.85
CA VAL A 397 1.25 11.33 20.62
C VAL A 397 0.68 9.92 20.69
N LEU A 398 -0.64 9.79 20.56
CA LEU A 398 -1.37 8.53 20.56
C LEU A 398 -1.81 8.22 19.13
N LEU A 399 -1.12 7.30 18.45
CA LEU A 399 -1.49 6.82 17.12
C LEU A 399 -2.56 5.75 17.26
N PHE A 400 -3.76 5.98 16.73
CA PHE A 400 -4.88 5.06 16.80
C PHE A 400 -5.47 4.79 15.41
N PHE A 401 -4.83 3.88 14.67
CA PHE A 401 -5.25 3.44 13.33
C PHE A 401 -5.88 2.05 13.39
N ASP A 402 -6.49 1.66 12.27
CA ASP A 402 -7.26 0.43 12.14
C ASP A 402 -6.47 -0.81 12.55
N ASN A 403 -7.10 -1.67 13.33
CA ASN A 403 -6.67 -3.03 13.65
C ASN A 403 -7.36 -4.02 12.70
N ASP A 404 -6.92 -4.02 11.45
CA ASP A 404 -7.48 -4.84 10.38
C ASP A 404 -6.78 -6.20 10.27
N ASN A 405 -7.48 -7.21 9.75
CA ASN A 405 -6.95 -8.58 9.62
C ASN A 405 -5.67 -8.69 8.78
N ASN A 406 -5.41 -7.71 7.91
CA ASN A 406 -4.21 -7.66 7.07
C ASN A 406 -3.08 -6.81 7.70
N ASN A 407 -3.29 -6.29 8.92
CA ASN A 407 -2.39 -5.41 9.66
C ASN A 407 -1.96 -4.16 8.88
N ILE A 408 -2.74 -3.68 7.90
CA ILE A 408 -2.39 -2.49 7.11
C ILE A 408 -2.38 -1.25 8.00
N GLY A 409 -3.42 -1.02 8.81
CA GLY A 409 -3.50 0.15 9.69
C GLY A 409 -2.40 0.12 10.78
N GLN A 410 -2.04 -1.09 11.23
CA GLN A 410 -0.96 -1.29 12.18
C GLN A 410 0.43 -1.05 11.58
N CYS A 411 0.69 -1.56 10.38
CA CYS A 411 1.90 -1.25 9.62
C CYS A 411 2.03 0.26 9.39
N ASN A 412 0.93 0.94 9.02
CA ASN A 412 0.92 2.39 8.84
C ASN A 412 1.23 3.14 10.14
N SER A 413 0.68 2.70 11.28
CA SER A 413 0.99 3.27 12.59
C SER A 413 2.47 3.22 12.91
N ILE A 414 3.13 2.09 12.63
CA ILE A 414 4.57 1.91 12.86
C ILE A 414 5.38 2.82 11.93
N GLN A 415 5.05 2.88 10.65
CA GLN A 415 5.72 3.79 9.71
C GLN A 415 5.60 5.26 10.14
N ILE A 416 4.41 5.68 10.56
CA ILE A 416 4.16 7.04 11.06
C ILE A 416 4.94 7.29 12.35
N ALA A 417 5.00 6.32 13.26
CA ALA A 417 5.79 6.42 14.48
C ALA A 417 7.28 6.64 14.19
N TYR A 418 7.86 5.92 13.21
CA TYR A 418 9.23 6.18 12.75
C TYR A 418 9.40 7.61 12.17
N LYS A 419 8.44 8.10 11.36
CA LYS A 419 8.50 9.47 10.82
C LYS A 419 8.44 10.54 11.92
N LEU A 420 7.52 10.39 12.86
CA LEU A 420 7.40 11.27 14.02
C LEU A 420 8.67 11.24 14.86
N TRP A 421 9.20 10.04 15.12
CA TRP A 421 10.46 9.88 15.84
C TRP A 421 11.60 10.61 15.13
N ASN A 422 11.77 10.41 13.82
CA ASN A 422 12.81 11.08 13.05
C ASN A 422 12.64 12.61 13.02
N SER A 423 11.41 13.10 13.19
CA SER A 423 11.09 14.54 13.21
C SER A 423 11.28 15.21 14.58
N GLY A 424 11.54 14.41 15.63
CA GLY A 424 11.88 14.88 16.97
C GLY A 424 10.92 14.45 18.08
N PHE A 425 9.77 13.85 17.76
CA PHE A 425 8.83 13.37 18.77
C PHE A 425 9.42 12.17 19.52
N ARG A 426 9.30 12.14 20.86
CA ARG A 426 9.88 11.06 21.68
C ARG A 426 8.84 10.32 22.52
N ASN A 427 7.70 10.95 22.79
CA ASN A 427 6.61 10.33 23.53
C ASN A 427 5.50 9.88 22.57
N ILE A 428 5.69 8.72 21.94
CA ILE A 428 4.75 8.16 20.96
C ILE A 428 4.21 6.83 21.52
N LYS A 429 2.89 6.66 21.50
CA LYS A 429 2.25 5.37 21.78
C LYS A 429 1.35 4.94 20.64
N ILE A 430 1.34 3.64 20.38
CA ILE A 430 0.46 3.02 19.38
C ILE A 430 -0.67 2.32 20.14
N VAL A 431 -1.87 2.87 19.95
CA VAL A 431 -3.12 2.40 20.56
C VAL A 431 -3.79 1.45 19.57
N ARG A 432 -4.29 0.32 20.08
CA ARG A 432 -4.96 -0.71 19.28
C ARG A 432 -6.24 -1.14 19.98
N THR A 433 -7.29 -1.44 19.22
CA THR A 433 -8.45 -2.18 19.75
C THR A 433 -8.02 -3.59 20.15
N PHE A 434 -8.68 -4.21 21.12
CA PHE A 434 -8.37 -5.61 21.44
C PHE A 434 -8.88 -6.55 20.34
N PRO A 435 -8.18 -7.68 20.11
CA PRO A 435 -8.63 -8.69 19.15
C PRO A 435 -10.09 -9.07 19.35
N GLY A 436 -10.86 -9.06 18.26
CA GLY A 436 -12.28 -9.44 18.27
C GLY A 436 -13.29 -8.34 18.65
N GLN A 437 -12.85 -7.14 19.04
CA GLN A 437 -13.77 -6.04 19.39
C GLN A 437 -14.27 -5.22 18.19
N GLY A 438 -13.44 -5.07 17.16
CA GLY A 438 -13.71 -4.24 15.99
C GLY A 438 -12.42 -3.76 15.34
N LYS A 439 -12.51 -3.32 14.08
CA LYS A 439 -11.35 -2.87 13.31
C LYS A 439 -10.92 -1.47 13.71
N ASP A 440 -11.87 -0.55 13.81
CA ASP A 440 -11.65 0.85 14.14
C ASP A 440 -12.51 1.27 15.34
N LEU A 441 -12.32 2.51 15.82
CA LEU A 441 -13.06 3.03 16.96
C LEU A 441 -14.57 3.07 16.68
N THR A 442 -14.95 3.50 15.48
CA THR A 442 -16.36 3.63 15.12
C THR A 442 -17.09 2.30 14.96
N ASP A 443 -16.41 1.25 14.50
CA ASP A 443 -16.94 -0.11 14.43
C ASP A 443 -17.22 -0.64 15.85
N VAL A 444 -16.33 -0.39 16.81
CA VAL A 444 -16.56 -0.74 18.23
C VAL A 444 -17.70 0.09 18.82
N ALA A 445 -17.76 1.39 18.50
CA ALA A 445 -18.83 2.27 18.95
C ALA A 445 -20.22 1.80 18.50
N VAL A 446 -20.34 1.38 17.23
CA VAL A 446 -21.59 0.83 16.67
C VAL A 446 -21.97 -0.51 17.30
N ALA A 447 -20.98 -1.34 17.67
CA ALA A 447 -21.23 -2.62 18.32
C ALA A 447 -21.72 -2.45 19.76
N ILE A 448 -21.15 -1.52 20.53
CA ILE A 448 -21.44 -1.34 21.96
C ILE A 448 -22.64 -0.42 22.20
N GLN A 449 -22.77 0.65 21.41
CA GLN A 449 -23.83 1.66 21.53
C GLN A 449 -23.98 2.22 22.95
N ASN A 450 -22.86 2.42 23.63
CA ASN A 450 -22.81 3.00 24.96
C ASN A 450 -21.50 3.79 25.12
N ASP A 451 -21.62 5.11 25.18
CA ASP A 451 -20.46 6.00 25.19
C ASP A 451 -19.63 5.89 26.47
N SER A 452 -20.25 5.64 27.62
CA SER A 452 -19.53 5.44 28.89
C SER A 452 -18.70 4.16 28.87
N GLN A 453 -19.24 3.06 28.34
CA GLN A 453 -18.47 1.81 28.18
C GLN A 453 -17.35 1.97 27.15
N LEU A 454 -17.61 2.70 26.07
CA LEU A 454 -16.61 2.99 25.04
C LEU A 454 -15.46 3.84 25.59
N GLN A 455 -15.74 4.85 26.42
CA GLN A 455 -14.71 5.63 27.13
C GLN A 455 -13.84 4.74 28.02
N MET A 456 -14.44 3.86 28.82
CA MET A 456 -13.69 2.90 29.64
C MET A 456 -12.78 1.99 28.81
N LEU A 457 -13.22 1.60 27.61
CA LEU A 457 -12.40 0.82 26.68
C LEU A 457 -11.26 1.64 26.08
N ILE A 458 -11.51 2.88 25.68
CA ILE A 458 -10.47 3.78 25.15
C ILE A 458 -9.38 3.99 26.21
N ASP A 459 -9.76 4.26 27.46
CA ASP A 459 -8.81 4.41 28.57
C ASP A 459 -8.00 3.13 28.80
N LEU A 460 -8.64 1.96 28.66
CA LEU A 460 -7.98 0.67 28.76
C LEU A 460 -7.02 0.42 27.59
N TRP A 461 -7.41 0.77 26.36
CA TRP A 461 -6.53 0.68 25.18
C TRP A 461 -5.34 1.62 25.30
N GLU A 462 -5.56 2.86 25.76
CA GLU A 462 -4.50 3.83 26.02
C GLU A 462 -3.50 3.31 27.06
N LYS A 463 -4.02 2.75 28.17
CA LYS A 463 -3.19 2.17 29.24
C LYS A 463 -2.35 0.99 28.77
N ASN A 464 -2.86 0.20 27.83
CA ASN A 464 -2.17 -0.94 27.24
C ASN A 464 -1.46 -0.60 25.91
N ALA A 465 -1.39 0.68 25.54
CA ALA A 465 -0.78 1.11 24.30
C ALA A 465 0.71 0.78 24.28
N TYR A 466 1.21 0.39 23.12
CA TYR A 466 2.63 0.14 22.94
C TYR A 466 3.37 1.47 22.93
N VAL A 467 4.24 1.69 23.92
CA VAL A 467 5.17 2.83 23.92
C VAL A 467 6.22 2.58 22.85
N PHE A 468 6.16 3.36 21.77
CA PHE A 468 6.99 3.14 20.61
C PHE A 468 8.46 3.40 20.94
N SER A 469 9.30 2.42 20.61
CA SER A 469 10.75 2.55 20.60
C SER A 469 11.25 2.02 19.27
N PRO A 470 11.96 2.83 18.47
CA PRO A 470 12.46 2.38 17.18
C PRO A 470 13.46 1.23 17.35
N ALA A 471 13.54 0.35 16.36
CA ALA A 471 14.63 -0.60 16.28
C ALA A 471 15.97 0.12 16.06
N SER A 472 17.08 -0.50 16.50
CA SER A 472 18.41 0.07 16.29
C SER A 472 18.73 0.22 14.81
N GLU A 473 19.54 1.22 14.46
CA GLU A 473 19.99 1.40 13.07
C GLU A 473 20.71 0.16 12.54
N GLU A 474 21.45 -0.54 13.40
CA GLU A 474 22.11 -1.81 13.07
C GLU A 474 21.08 -2.88 12.64
N HIS A 475 20.02 -3.07 13.43
CA HIS A 475 18.97 -4.03 13.12
C HIS A 475 18.22 -3.67 11.84
N LEU A 476 17.87 -2.40 11.66
CA LEU A 476 17.21 -1.91 10.44
C LEU A 476 18.11 -2.12 9.21
N ASN A 477 19.40 -1.80 9.31
CA ASN A 477 20.36 -1.98 8.23
C ASN A 477 20.54 -3.44 7.83
N VAL A 478 20.46 -4.38 8.77
CA VAL A 478 20.49 -5.82 8.44
C VAL A 478 19.33 -6.20 7.52
N LEU A 479 18.12 -5.70 7.78
CA LEU A 479 16.94 -5.98 6.96
C LEU A 479 16.97 -5.21 5.63
N LEU A 480 17.32 -3.92 5.63
CA LEU A 480 17.43 -3.10 4.42
C LEU A 480 18.46 -3.68 3.45
N ASN A 481 19.63 -4.08 3.94
CA ASN A 481 20.70 -4.65 3.13
C ASN A 481 20.48 -6.14 2.82
N SER A 482 19.41 -6.75 3.34
CA SER A 482 19.11 -8.16 3.09
C SER A 482 18.64 -8.42 1.66
N GLY A 483 18.03 -7.41 1.02
CA GLY A 483 17.38 -7.54 -0.27
C GLY A 483 16.03 -8.25 -0.23
N TYR A 484 15.56 -8.77 0.91
CA TYR A 484 14.27 -9.47 1.05
C TYR A 484 13.08 -8.54 1.31
N TYR A 485 13.33 -7.35 1.88
CA TYR A 485 12.33 -6.36 2.21
C TYR A 485 12.58 -5.08 1.40
N THR A 486 11.52 -4.36 1.08
CA THR A 486 11.58 -2.95 0.66
C THR A 486 11.76 -2.05 1.88
N ASP A 487 12.24 -0.82 1.68
CA ASP A 487 12.38 0.18 2.75
C ASP A 487 11.05 0.37 3.52
N SER A 488 9.94 0.48 2.78
CA SER A 488 8.60 0.62 3.38
C SER A 488 8.22 -0.58 4.23
N GLU A 489 8.55 -1.80 3.81
CA GLU A 489 8.29 -3.02 4.59
C GLU A 489 9.13 -3.05 5.86
N VAL A 490 10.41 -2.66 5.80
CA VAL A 490 11.27 -2.59 6.99
C VAL A 490 10.69 -1.61 8.03
N PHE A 491 10.27 -0.42 7.60
CA PHE A 491 9.65 0.57 8.49
C PHE A 491 8.19 0.25 8.85
N SER A 492 7.64 -0.88 8.40
CA SER A 492 6.34 -1.41 8.85
C SER A 492 6.46 -2.49 9.92
N ILE A 493 7.65 -3.06 10.08
CA ILE A 493 7.90 -4.14 11.05
C ILE A 493 7.79 -3.56 12.46
N ASP A 494 6.98 -4.20 13.30
CA ASP A 494 6.88 -3.86 14.71
C ASP A 494 8.27 -4.02 15.34
N PRO A 495 8.84 -2.97 15.97
CA PRO A 495 10.20 -3.05 16.53
C PRO A 495 10.41 -4.19 17.52
N ARG A 496 9.33 -4.69 18.15
CA ARG A 496 9.38 -5.85 19.06
C ARG A 496 9.67 -7.17 18.34
N ASP A 497 9.37 -7.24 17.05
CA ASP A 497 9.53 -8.44 16.23
C ASP A 497 10.80 -8.38 15.36
N ILE A 498 11.59 -7.30 15.46
CA ILE A 498 12.73 -7.03 14.57
C ILE A 498 13.79 -8.14 14.58
N GLU A 499 14.05 -8.73 15.75
CA GLU A 499 15.05 -9.80 15.89
C GLU A 499 14.58 -11.10 15.24
N GLU A 500 13.27 -11.39 15.32
CA GLU A 500 12.67 -12.53 14.65
C GLU A 500 12.77 -12.37 13.14
N GLU A 501 12.47 -11.18 12.60
CA GLU A 501 12.62 -10.88 11.19
C GLU A 501 14.09 -10.98 10.72
N ILE A 502 15.04 -10.54 11.54
CA ILE A 502 16.47 -10.72 11.27
C ILE A 502 16.85 -12.21 11.26
N ALA A 503 16.32 -13.00 12.19
CA ALA A 503 16.54 -14.44 12.23
C ALA A 503 15.98 -15.13 10.98
N LYS A 504 14.79 -14.72 10.51
CA LYS A 504 14.19 -15.17 9.24
C LYS A 504 15.11 -14.88 8.06
N VAL A 505 15.64 -13.66 7.94
CA VAL A 505 16.61 -13.29 6.90
C VAL A 505 17.87 -14.17 6.96
N LYS A 506 18.45 -14.37 8.15
CA LYS A 506 19.66 -15.18 8.32
C LYS A 506 19.43 -16.63 7.87
N LEU A 507 18.27 -17.20 8.21
CA LEU A 507 17.89 -18.54 7.79
C LEU A 507 17.67 -18.63 6.27
N LEU A 508 16.96 -17.66 5.68
CA LEU A 508 16.76 -17.59 4.22
C LEU A 508 18.09 -17.49 3.46
N LYS A 509 19.04 -16.69 3.96
CA LYS A 509 20.40 -16.61 3.39
C LYS A 509 21.11 -17.96 3.48
N LYS A 510 21.06 -18.64 4.62
CA LYS A 510 21.68 -19.96 4.80
C LYS A 510 21.09 -21.01 3.85
N LEU A 511 19.76 -21.01 3.68
CA LEU A 511 19.06 -21.91 2.76
C LEU A 511 19.44 -21.63 1.29
N GLY A 512 19.47 -20.37 0.88
CA GLY A 512 19.90 -19.98 -0.47
C GLY A 512 21.36 -20.31 -0.79
N HIS A 513 22.23 -20.48 0.23
CA HIS A 513 23.59 -20.98 0.03
C HIS A 513 23.68 -22.51 -0.07
N GLN A 514 22.67 -23.23 0.44
CA GLN A 514 22.63 -24.71 0.45
C GLN A 514 21.82 -25.31 -0.70
N THR A 515 21.12 -24.48 -1.49
CA THR A 515 20.19 -24.91 -2.54
C THR A 515 20.27 -23.97 -3.73
N ASP A 516 20.11 -24.47 -4.97
CA ASP A 516 20.06 -23.67 -6.22
C ASP A 516 18.75 -22.83 -6.35
N PHE A 517 18.20 -22.36 -5.23
CA PHE A 517 16.99 -21.53 -5.25
C PHE A 517 17.32 -20.07 -5.60
N ASP A 518 16.66 -19.55 -6.65
CA ASP A 518 16.68 -18.13 -6.96
C ASP A 518 16.12 -17.31 -5.77
N ILE A 519 16.83 -16.25 -5.40
CA ILE A 519 16.43 -15.26 -4.37
C ILE A 519 14.98 -14.78 -4.61
N LYS A 520 14.51 -14.72 -5.86
CA LYS A 520 13.12 -14.39 -6.20
C LYS A 520 12.08 -15.39 -5.72
N GLU A 521 12.41 -16.68 -5.67
CA GLU A 521 11.51 -17.72 -5.17
C GLU A 521 11.50 -17.72 -3.63
N LEU A 522 12.65 -17.47 -3.00
CA LEU A 522 12.75 -17.34 -1.54
C LEU A 522 11.99 -16.12 -1.00
N LYS A 523 11.94 -15.00 -1.74
CA LYS A 523 11.14 -13.81 -1.39
C LYS A 523 9.64 -14.07 -1.23
N LYS A 524 9.11 -15.11 -1.89
CA LYS A 524 7.69 -15.46 -1.81
C LYS A 524 7.37 -16.25 -0.53
N ILE A 525 8.39 -16.78 0.16
CA ILE A 525 8.21 -17.59 1.36
C ILE A 525 8.16 -16.65 2.57
N LYS A 526 6.97 -16.11 2.86
CA LYS A 526 6.74 -15.27 4.05
C LYS A 526 6.63 -16.08 5.35
N ASN A 527 6.36 -17.39 5.27
CA ASN A 527 6.29 -18.29 6.43
C ASN A 527 7.33 -19.41 6.29
N ILE A 528 8.35 -19.35 7.13
CA ILE A 528 9.50 -20.28 7.15
C ILE A 528 9.12 -21.66 7.71
N THR A 529 7.98 -21.78 8.39
CA THR A 529 7.54 -23.01 9.07
C THR A 529 7.47 -24.23 8.14
N SER A 530 7.21 -24.04 6.84
CA SER A 530 7.17 -25.13 5.85
C SER A 530 8.54 -25.68 5.43
N ILE A 531 9.64 -24.94 5.66
CA ILE A 531 10.98 -25.34 5.22
C ILE A 531 11.63 -26.32 6.22
N VAL A 532 11.32 -26.18 7.51
CA VAL A 532 11.91 -27.06 8.55
C VAL A 532 11.44 -28.50 8.40
N GLU A 533 10.20 -28.74 7.95
CA GLU A 533 9.68 -30.08 7.68
C GLU A 533 10.32 -30.76 6.46
N SER A 534 10.76 -29.96 5.48
CA SER A 534 11.40 -30.49 4.27
C SER A 534 12.82 -31.01 4.54
N ASN A 535 13.55 -30.36 5.46
CA ASN A 535 14.94 -30.70 5.76
C ASN A 535 15.09 -31.87 6.76
N ILE A 536 14.05 -32.19 7.55
CA ILE A 536 14.06 -33.38 8.43
C ILE A 536 13.86 -34.67 7.60
N ASN A 537 13.22 -34.58 6.43
CA ASN A 537 13.02 -35.73 5.54
C ASN A 537 14.21 -36.01 4.60
N ILE A 538 15.09 -35.02 4.36
CA ILE A 538 16.27 -35.20 3.50
C ILE A 538 17.48 -35.76 4.29
N SER A 539 17.48 -35.65 5.62
CA SER A 539 18.56 -36.21 6.46
C SER A 539 18.38 -37.67 6.87
N LYS A 540 17.44 -38.42 6.27
CA LYS A 540 17.25 -39.87 6.55
C LYS A 540 17.78 -40.81 5.49
N ASP A 541 18.20 -40.31 4.32
CA ASP A 541 18.79 -41.14 3.28
C ASP A 541 20.24 -40.73 3.02
N ASN A 542 21.14 -41.14 3.93
CA ASN A 542 22.54 -41.42 3.62
C ASN A 542 23.28 -41.95 4.84
N THR A 543 23.16 -43.25 5.10
CA THR A 543 24.25 -44.04 5.69
C THR A 543 24.13 -45.50 5.26
N ASN A 544 25.04 -45.95 4.41
CA ASN A 544 25.43 -47.36 4.39
C ASN A 544 26.88 -47.46 4.88
N SER A 545 27.02 -48.13 6.02
CA SER A 545 28.18 -48.89 6.53
C SER A 545 29.60 -48.33 6.33
N ASN A 546 30.27 -47.96 7.41
CA ASN A 546 31.35 -48.80 7.95
C ASN A 546 31.78 -48.40 9.37
N ILE A 547 31.81 -49.44 10.20
CA ILE A 547 32.39 -49.67 11.53
C ILE A 547 33.51 -48.69 11.94
N PHE A 548 33.37 -48.09 13.13
CA PHE A 548 34.42 -48.02 14.17
C PHE A 548 33.78 -47.60 15.51
N GLU A 549 33.82 -48.51 16.50
CA GLU A 549 33.62 -48.21 17.93
C GLU A 549 34.92 -47.61 18.51
N PRO A 550 34.88 -46.73 19.54
CA PRO A 550 34.83 -47.26 20.91
C PRO A 550 34.11 -46.40 21.99
N ALA A 551 33.47 -47.14 22.91
CA ALA A 551 33.52 -47.12 24.38
C ALA A 551 33.10 -45.88 25.23
N SER A 552 32.27 -46.24 26.23
CA SER A 552 32.15 -45.70 27.61
C SER A 552 31.46 -44.32 27.77
N THR A 553 30.48 -44.07 28.66
CA THR A 553 30.09 -44.74 29.92
C THR A 553 28.73 -44.21 30.42
N THR A 554 27.97 -45.06 31.13
CA THR A 554 27.06 -44.79 32.30
C THR A 554 25.79 -43.93 32.12
N HIS A 555 24.58 -44.52 32.16
CA HIS A 555 23.74 -44.81 33.37
C HIS A 555 22.98 -43.54 33.86
N ILE A 556 21.69 -43.48 34.22
CA ILE A 556 20.69 -44.45 34.71
C ILE A 556 19.29 -43.79 34.62
N THR A 557 18.33 -44.59 34.15
CA THR A 557 16.92 -44.77 34.55
C THR A 557 16.16 -43.74 35.39
N SER A 558 14.95 -43.43 34.91
CA SER A 558 13.73 -43.01 35.63
C SER A 558 13.23 -44.06 36.65
N PRO A 559 12.50 -43.64 37.71
CA PRO A 559 11.17 -44.20 38.00
C PRO A 559 10.24 -43.18 38.73
N SER A 560 8.95 -43.35 39.03
CA SER A 560 7.81 -44.15 38.57
C SER A 560 6.55 -43.57 39.27
N ARG A 561 5.45 -43.46 38.53
CA ARG A 561 3.99 -43.62 38.85
C ARG A 561 3.40 -43.63 40.29
N ASN A 562 2.11 -43.21 40.29
CA ASN A 562 0.95 -43.43 41.22
C ASN A 562 0.66 -42.27 42.20
N GLU A 563 -0.57 -41.80 42.49
CA GLU A 563 -1.97 -42.10 42.12
C GLU A 563 -2.87 -40.92 42.61
N VAL A 564 -3.88 -40.50 41.83
CA VAL A 564 -5.32 -40.18 42.15
C VAL A 564 -5.65 -39.45 43.49
N GLU A 565 -6.44 -38.36 43.67
CA GLU A 565 -7.65 -37.81 43.01
C GLU A 565 -7.99 -36.34 43.45
N LEU A 566 -8.63 -35.59 42.53
CA LEU A 566 -9.52 -34.40 42.61
C LEU A 566 -9.24 -33.27 43.65
N CYS A 567 -9.20 -31.96 43.30
CA CYS A 567 -10.31 -31.20 42.72
C CYS A 567 -9.88 -29.76 42.31
N LYS A 568 -10.27 -29.38 41.08
CA LYS A 568 -10.54 -28.04 40.51
C LYS A 568 -9.79 -26.82 41.10
N THR A 569 -8.89 -26.24 40.30
CA THR A 569 -9.11 -25.06 39.42
C THR A 569 -7.85 -24.83 38.59
N ASP A 570 -8.02 -24.16 37.46
CA ASP A 570 -7.01 -23.47 36.64
C ASP A 570 -6.73 -24.01 35.24
N SER A 571 -6.70 -23.01 34.36
CA SER A 571 -6.09 -22.91 33.04
C SER A 571 -5.17 -24.05 32.61
N SER A 572 -5.46 -24.65 31.45
CA SER A 572 -4.41 -25.00 30.48
C SER A 572 -4.98 -25.19 29.07
N GLN A 573 -4.36 -24.44 28.15
CA GLN A 573 -3.94 -24.86 26.81
C GLN A 573 -4.76 -25.97 26.13
N ASN A 574 -5.60 -25.59 25.18
CA ASN A 574 -5.96 -26.50 24.10
C ASN A 574 -4.80 -26.51 23.08
N PRO A 575 -4.23 -27.68 22.75
CA PRO A 575 -3.24 -27.77 21.68
C PRO A 575 -3.95 -27.43 20.36
N GLU A 576 -3.40 -26.49 19.61
CA GLU A 576 -3.79 -26.26 18.22
C GLU A 576 -3.63 -27.58 17.48
N CYS A 577 -4.75 -28.21 17.12
CA CYS A 577 -4.77 -29.39 16.29
C CYS A 577 -4.35 -28.93 14.89
N CYS A 578 -3.08 -29.06 14.56
CA CYS A 578 -2.55 -28.71 13.25
C CYS A 578 -3.06 -29.75 12.25
N PHE A 579 -3.89 -29.32 11.29
CA PHE A 579 -4.38 -30.16 10.20
C PHE A 579 -3.39 -30.06 9.03
N MET A 580 -2.88 -31.19 8.54
CA MET A 580 -1.76 -31.22 7.58
C MET A 580 -2.23 -31.12 6.12
N ASN A 581 -3.48 -31.52 5.86
CA ASN A 581 -4.09 -31.61 4.55
C ASN A 581 -5.27 -30.63 4.36
N ILE A 582 -5.72 -29.99 5.44
CA ILE A 582 -6.84 -29.04 5.44
C ILE A 582 -6.33 -27.61 5.73
N SER A 583 -6.47 -26.70 4.76
CA SER A 583 -6.23 -25.26 4.96
C SER A 583 -7.30 -24.61 5.84
N ASP A 584 -7.02 -23.44 6.44
CA ASP A 584 -7.97 -22.70 7.29
C ASP A 584 -9.32 -22.42 6.59
N ALA A 585 -9.28 -22.12 5.30
CA ALA A 585 -10.48 -21.89 4.50
C ALA A 585 -11.31 -23.19 4.30
N GLN A 586 -10.64 -24.33 4.11
CA GLN A 586 -11.29 -25.63 4.02
C GLN A 586 -11.83 -26.07 5.40
N LEU A 587 -11.06 -25.83 6.47
CA LEU A 587 -11.44 -26.12 7.85
C LEU A 587 -12.71 -25.37 8.24
N TYR A 588 -12.81 -24.08 7.88
CA TYR A 588 -14.03 -23.29 8.08
C TYR A 588 -15.25 -23.90 7.39
N ARG A 589 -15.09 -24.44 6.18
CA ARG A 589 -16.19 -25.07 5.42
C ARG A 589 -16.55 -26.45 5.94
N LEU A 590 -15.57 -27.24 6.37
CA LEU A 590 -15.80 -28.56 6.94
C LEU A 590 -16.48 -28.47 8.31
N LYS A 591 -16.12 -27.49 9.15
CA LYS A 591 -16.77 -27.19 10.45
C LYS A 591 -18.26 -26.85 10.35
N GLN A 592 -18.75 -26.48 9.17
CA GLN A 592 -20.17 -26.22 8.94
C GLN A 592 -20.99 -27.50 8.74
N LYS A 593 -20.33 -28.63 8.47
CA LYS A 593 -21.00 -29.90 8.10
C LYS A 593 -20.57 -31.09 8.96
N PHE A 594 -19.37 -31.06 9.55
CA PHE A 594 -18.77 -32.17 10.28
C PHE A 594 -18.25 -31.72 11.65
N ASP A 595 -18.26 -32.62 12.63
CA ASP A 595 -17.64 -32.40 13.93
C ASP A 595 -16.10 -32.50 13.85
N LYS A 596 -15.43 -32.14 14.96
CA LYS A 596 -13.98 -32.05 15.01
C LYS A 596 -13.28 -33.40 14.82
N ASP A 597 -13.86 -34.50 15.28
CA ASP A 597 -13.27 -35.83 15.19
C ASP A 597 -13.39 -36.35 13.76
N THR A 598 -14.53 -36.13 13.12
CA THR A 598 -14.75 -36.42 11.70
C THR A 598 -13.79 -35.59 10.81
N ILE A 599 -13.56 -34.32 11.13
CA ILE A 599 -12.60 -33.48 10.39
C ILE A 599 -11.17 -33.99 10.54
N LYS A 600 -10.82 -34.51 11.71
CA LYS A 600 -9.51 -35.12 11.94
C LYS A 600 -9.35 -36.40 11.12
N GLU A 601 -10.40 -37.22 11.05
CA GLU A 601 -10.39 -38.42 10.20
C GLU A 601 -10.28 -38.08 8.71
N ILE A 602 -10.92 -36.98 8.26
CA ILE A 602 -10.78 -36.47 6.88
C ILE A 602 -9.34 -36.00 6.61
N ASP A 603 -8.71 -35.30 7.55
CA ASP A 603 -7.32 -34.83 7.40
C ASP A 603 -6.34 -36.00 7.30
N GLU A 604 -6.59 -37.07 8.06
CA GLU A 604 -5.73 -38.25 8.13
C GLU A 604 -5.92 -39.20 6.92
N LYS A 605 -7.16 -39.39 6.44
CA LYS A 605 -7.49 -40.43 5.44
C LYS A 605 -7.71 -39.92 4.02
N CYS A 606 -8.01 -38.64 3.82
CA CYS A 606 -8.28 -38.10 2.48
C CYS A 606 -7.07 -37.34 1.93
N THR A 607 -6.86 -37.45 0.62
CA THR A 607 -5.86 -36.63 -0.08
C THR A 607 -6.33 -35.17 -0.19
N ARG A 608 -5.39 -34.24 -0.41
CA ARG A 608 -5.72 -32.82 -0.62
C ARG A 608 -6.72 -32.60 -1.76
N GLU A 609 -6.63 -33.38 -2.85
CA GLU A 609 -7.58 -33.30 -3.96
C GLU A 609 -8.99 -33.78 -3.57
N GLN A 610 -9.09 -34.85 -2.78
CA GLN A 610 -10.36 -35.33 -2.24
C GLN A 610 -11.00 -34.31 -1.29
N ILE A 611 -10.19 -33.65 -0.45
CA ILE A 611 -10.65 -32.59 0.45
C ILE A 611 -11.13 -31.36 -0.34
N ILE A 612 -10.40 -30.95 -1.39
CA ILE A 612 -10.82 -29.87 -2.30
C ILE A 612 -12.15 -30.23 -2.98
N ASN A 613 -12.28 -31.47 -3.47
CA ASN A 613 -13.51 -31.95 -4.11
C ASN A 613 -14.70 -31.94 -3.12
N MET A 614 -14.51 -32.45 -1.90
CA MET A 614 -15.53 -32.41 -0.84
C MET A 614 -15.95 -30.99 -0.50
N VAL A 615 -14.99 -30.08 -0.27
CA VAL A 615 -15.28 -28.67 0.04
C VAL A 615 -15.98 -27.99 -1.14
N GLY A 616 -15.60 -28.30 -2.38
CA GLY A 616 -16.28 -27.86 -3.60
C GLY A 616 -17.75 -28.30 -3.64
N LYS A 617 -18.03 -29.57 -3.30
CA LYS A 617 -19.40 -30.11 -3.20
C LYS A 617 -20.20 -29.46 -2.06
N ILE A 618 -19.56 -29.18 -0.91
CA ILE A 618 -20.19 -28.43 0.20
C ILE A 618 -20.58 -27.02 -0.24
N ILE A 619 -19.68 -26.31 -0.92
CA ILE A 619 -19.92 -24.94 -1.41
C ILE A 619 -21.01 -24.94 -2.49
N GLY A 620 -21.02 -25.94 -3.38
CA GLY A 620 -21.99 -26.09 -4.45
C GLY A 620 -23.34 -26.67 -4.02
N GLY A 621 -23.52 -27.05 -2.75
CA GLY A 621 -24.74 -27.71 -2.27
C GLY A 621 -24.98 -29.10 -2.87
N ILE A 622 -23.93 -29.74 -3.41
CA ILE A 622 -24.02 -31.04 -4.07
C ILE A 622 -23.95 -32.15 -3.00
N PRO A 623 -24.91 -33.08 -2.95
CA PRO A 623 -24.87 -34.19 -2.00
C PRO A 623 -23.72 -35.15 -2.34
N PHE A 624 -23.09 -35.71 -1.31
CA PHE A 624 -22.06 -36.74 -1.41
C PHE A 624 -22.06 -37.59 -0.14
N LYS A 625 -21.56 -38.82 -0.24
CA LYS A 625 -21.37 -39.70 0.92
C LYS A 625 -19.93 -39.61 1.38
N LEU A 626 -19.73 -39.34 2.67
CA LEU A 626 -18.38 -39.22 3.24
C LEU A 626 -17.60 -40.54 3.17
N ASP A 627 -18.31 -41.67 3.31
CA ASP A 627 -17.71 -43.02 3.25
C ASP A 627 -17.05 -43.34 1.90
N GLU A 628 -17.50 -42.73 0.80
CA GLU A 628 -16.87 -42.90 -0.52
C GLU A 628 -15.44 -42.31 -0.55
N TYR A 629 -15.17 -41.31 0.29
CA TYR A 629 -13.86 -40.67 0.40
C TYR A 629 -12.97 -41.35 1.46
N LEU A 630 -13.57 -41.82 2.55
CA LEU A 630 -12.84 -42.48 3.65
C LEU A 630 -12.51 -43.94 3.35
N PHE A 631 -13.29 -44.61 2.50
CA PHE A 631 -13.15 -46.03 2.18
C PHE A 631 -13.27 -46.30 0.66
N PRO A 632 -12.39 -45.73 -0.18
CA PRO A 632 -12.50 -45.83 -1.64
C PRO A 632 -12.47 -47.29 -2.14
N GLU A 633 -11.76 -48.19 -1.44
CA GLU A 633 -11.67 -49.62 -1.77
C GLU A 633 -13.03 -50.36 -1.75
N LYS A 634 -14.03 -49.85 -1.01
CA LYS A 634 -15.38 -50.44 -0.96
C LYS A 634 -16.28 -49.99 -2.12
N TYR A 635 -15.86 -48.98 -2.88
CA TYR A 635 -16.71 -48.28 -3.85
C TYR A 635 -16.09 -48.19 -5.25
N SER A 636 -14.94 -48.84 -5.50
CA SER A 636 -14.38 -48.98 -6.85
C SER A 636 -15.31 -49.79 -7.76
N PRO A 637 -15.81 -49.24 -8.88
CA PRO A 637 -16.47 -50.04 -9.90
C PRO A 637 -15.46 -51.01 -10.52
N SER A 638 -15.90 -52.23 -10.85
CA SER A 638 -15.13 -53.19 -11.62
C SER A 638 -14.72 -52.56 -12.96
N VAL A 639 -13.45 -52.28 -13.17
CA VAL A 639 -12.94 -51.88 -14.49
C VAL A 639 -13.05 -53.11 -15.40
N LEU A 640 -13.91 -53.03 -16.43
CA LEU A 640 -13.92 -54.03 -17.49
C LEU A 640 -12.60 -53.91 -18.27
N VAL A 641 -11.78 -54.94 -18.13
CA VAL A 641 -10.55 -55.13 -18.89
C VAL A 641 -10.80 -56.21 -19.94
N ASP A 642 -10.18 -56.08 -21.11
CA ASP A 642 -10.19 -57.14 -22.12
C ASP A 642 -9.32 -58.34 -21.69
N GLU A 643 -9.31 -59.41 -22.49
CA GLU A 643 -8.51 -60.63 -22.24
C GLU A 643 -6.99 -60.36 -22.15
N ASN A 644 -6.54 -59.16 -22.53
CA ASN A 644 -5.14 -58.73 -22.51
C ASN A 644 -4.87 -57.66 -21.43
N PHE A 645 -5.78 -57.48 -20.47
CA PHE A 645 -5.67 -56.52 -19.37
C PHE A 645 -5.59 -55.04 -19.80
N ASN A 646 -6.06 -54.70 -21.00
CA ASN A 646 -6.19 -53.30 -21.41
C ASN A 646 -7.52 -52.71 -20.90
N PRO A 647 -7.55 -51.45 -20.44
CA PRO A 647 -8.78 -50.79 -20.07
C PRO A 647 -9.69 -50.62 -21.29
N ILE A 648 -10.91 -51.14 -21.24
CA ILE A 648 -11.90 -50.90 -22.29
C ILE A 648 -12.41 -49.46 -22.13
N ILE A 649 -12.04 -48.57 -23.05
CA ILE A 649 -12.57 -47.21 -23.11
C ILE A 649 -13.90 -47.27 -23.87
N ILE A 650 -15.01 -47.08 -23.17
CA ILE A 650 -16.33 -46.90 -23.78
C ILE A 650 -16.48 -45.41 -24.10
N GLU A 651 -16.69 -45.06 -25.36
CA GLU A 651 -16.92 -43.68 -25.76
C GLU A 651 -18.28 -43.15 -25.26
N PRO A 652 -18.42 -41.83 -25.02
CA PRO A 652 -19.53 -41.26 -24.24
C PRO A 652 -20.92 -41.36 -24.89
N GLU A 653 -21.00 -41.85 -26.13
CA GLU A 653 -22.25 -41.90 -26.90
C GLU A 653 -23.10 -43.16 -26.60
N ASP A 654 -22.56 -44.14 -25.85
CA ASP A 654 -23.18 -45.46 -25.64
C ASP A 654 -23.51 -45.80 -24.16
N ILE A 655 -23.69 -44.82 -23.27
CA ILE A 655 -24.17 -45.10 -21.89
C ILE A 655 -25.58 -44.51 -21.69
N PRO A 656 -26.62 -45.35 -21.48
CA PRO A 656 -27.96 -44.90 -21.18
C PRO A 656 -28.07 -44.45 -19.71
N PHE A 657 -28.36 -43.14 -19.53
CA PHE A 657 -28.76 -42.39 -18.33
C PHE A 657 -28.09 -42.70 -16.98
#